data_AF-A0A2E0VHB5-F1
#
_entry.id   AF-A0A2E0VHB5-F1
#
_cell.length_a   1.000
_cell.length_b   1.000
_cell.length_c   1.000
_cell.angle_alpha   90.00
_cell.angle_beta   90.00
_cell.angle_gamma   90.00
#
_symmetry.space_group_name_H-M   'P 1'
#
loop_
_entity.id
_entity.type
_entity.pdbx_description
1 polymer ?
#
loop_
_entity_poly.entity_id
_entity_poly.type
_entity_poly.pdbx_seq_one_letter_code
_entity_poly.pdbx_strand_id
1 'polypeptide(L)'
;METSKLKKFAQFARRNLIEQVSAKLKLVLAEESPARRESAQAVKALEEAIEEHGRVQIIERVAYIWFNRFCALRFMDVNRYTRIGVVSPAEGQFQPEILAEAKMGHVDEEMVHDEVRQKIFALLDGKAPSRDPQGEAYRLLVVAACNFWHKAMPFLFERIDDYTELLMPDELLSGNSILAYTREAMTPEACEDVEVIGWLYQFYISEKKDEVFAGLKKNKKITPENLPAATQLFTPHWIVRYLVENSLGRLWLLNRPGSKLIEQMDYYIKPEEPETDFLKINSPEEIRICDPACGSGHMLTYAFDLLYAIYEEEGYEPAEIPDKILIHNLYGIEIDERAGELAAFALTMKARSKQRRFFNKGVKPNICVMENVHFDEGELKDYMDFVGRDLFTTPLQTTLRQFEEADNFGSLIRPDVTDVDDMLRILESKNVSEQLFISMTHQMVLQALRQADYLSSKYHVVIANPPYMGGGGMNERLKVFSQDKYPNSRADLFAMFIERNLDLARPSGFIAMITMQSWMSLSSFEKMRVNILNNTTIASMAHLGARAFDSIGGEVVSTTAFVIEKQLKPTYKGAYLRLVDGASEAEKMQLFKEHLEKPYLFCSSDYKKIPNSPIAYWLSEATVNLYGNRLINEFFDTKEGIGTRNDEVFMRMFWEVPLENISRDKRWVLTDKAGDTRRWYMGFSFLMDWENDGYRIKNYRNEDGSLRSRPQNTSYLFREGVTWGKVGTGMPCFRWRPEGYGFNDAAPTLFGSDVQKMLAQMNSKVVRLLLDIRGGTINKTTGVIGELPFLPIEHFADERNSIITRCVDTARYDWDSFETSRDFTGLPLLNPDYRQLTLKAAYHKLRAHWRDMTLEMQQLEEE
;
A
#
# COMPACT_ATOMS: atom_id res chain seq x y z
N MET A 1 23.11 7.82 -0.16
CA MET A 1 22.62 8.65 0.96
C MET A 1 22.57 7.82 2.25
N GLU A 2 23.09 8.34 3.37
CA GLU A 2 23.09 7.64 4.67
C GLU A 2 21.77 7.87 5.43
N THR A 3 20.74 7.06 5.15
CA THR A 3 19.36 7.28 5.63
C THR A 3 19.17 7.17 7.15
N SER A 4 20.06 6.45 7.85
CA SER A 4 19.99 6.26 9.31
C SER A 4 20.12 7.57 10.09
N LYS A 5 21.01 8.47 9.65
CA LYS A 5 21.22 9.78 10.28
C LYS A 5 19.99 10.68 10.08
N LEU A 6 19.47 10.73 8.86
CA LEU A 6 18.24 11.46 8.52
C LEU A 6 17.04 10.96 9.33
N LYS A 7 16.92 9.64 9.50
CA LYS A 7 15.84 9.05 10.30
C LYS A 7 15.88 9.48 11.76
N LYS A 8 17.05 9.39 12.41
CA LYS A 8 17.24 9.82 13.80
C LYS A 8 16.91 11.31 13.97
N PHE A 9 17.38 12.14 13.04
CA PHE A 9 17.10 13.56 13.03
C PHE A 9 15.60 13.85 12.90
N ALA A 10 14.91 13.29 11.92
CA ALA A 10 13.49 13.58 11.70
C ALA A 10 12.60 13.16 12.88
N GLN A 11 12.88 12.02 13.52
CA GLN A 11 12.20 11.59 14.74
C GLN A 11 12.50 12.48 15.95
N PHE A 12 13.74 12.96 16.08
CA PHE A 12 14.09 13.97 17.08
C PHE A 12 13.37 15.29 16.82
N ALA A 13 13.41 15.79 15.58
CA ALA A 13 12.82 17.03 15.14
C ALA A 13 11.31 17.06 15.42
N ARG A 14 10.59 15.97 15.13
CA ARG A 14 9.16 15.83 15.47
C ARG A 14 8.91 16.07 16.95
N ARG A 15 9.56 15.31 17.82
CA ARG A 15 9.34 15.39 19.28
C ARG A 15 9.70 16.77 19.82
N ASN A 16 10.86 17.30 19.39
CA ASN A 16 11.38 18.58 19.83
C ASN A 16 10.49 19.76 19.38
N LEU A 17 10.07 19.80 18.11
CA LEU A 17 9.21 20.86 17.60
C LEU A 17 7.81 20.82 18.22
N ILE A 18 7.21 19.63 18.39
CA ILE A 18 5.91 19.49 19.09
C ILE A 18 6.01 20.03 20.52
N GLU A 19 7.08 19.71 21.24
CA GLU A 19 7.32 20.21 22.60
C GLU A 19 7.46 21.73 22.63
N GLN A 20 8.29 22.30 21.75
CA GLN A 20 8.53 23.75 21.70
C GLN A 20 7.30 24.53 21.26
N VAL A 21 6.58 24.08 20.24
CA VAL A 21 5.31 24.67 19.79
C VAL A 21 4.26 24.59 20.89
N SER A 22 4.19 23.47 21.63
CA SER A 22 3.27 23.32 22.77
C SER A 22 3.58 24.29 23.91
N ALA A 23 4.87 24.48 24.22
CA ALA A 23 5.32 25.46 25.21
C ALA A 23 4.99 26.90 24.78
N LYS A 24 5.27 27.23 23.51
CA LYS A 24 4.93 28.53 22.91
C LYS A 24 3.44 28.81 22.94
N LEU A 25 2.64 27.83 22.57
CA LEU A 25 1.19 27.97 22.57
C LEU A 25 0.65 28.34 23.96
N LYS A 26 1.20 27.75 25.03
CA LYS A 26 0.84 28.12 26.41
C LYS A 26 1.20 29.57 26.74
N LEU A 27 2.37 30.04 26.29
CA LEU A 27 2.83 31.41 26.53
C LEU A 27 2.02 32.44 25.74
N VAL A 28 1.74 32.16 24.47
CA VAL A 28 0.97 33.06 23.58
C VAL A 28 -0.47 33.22 24.07
N LEU A 29 -1.11 32.12 24.51
CA LEU A 29 -2.51 32.15 24.96
C LEU A 29 -2.70 32.63 26.41
N ALA A 30 -1.63 32.86 27.18
CA ALA A 30 -1.75 33.39 28.55
C ALA A 30 -2.48 34.75 28.55
N GLU A 31 -3.29 35.03 29.59
CA GLU A 31 -4.14 36.23 29.66
C GLU A 31 -3.34 37.54 29.54
N GLU A 32 -2.15 37.59 30.14
CA GLU A 32 -1.25 38.76 30.14
C GLU A 32 -0.10 38.63 29.13
N SER A 33 -0.24 37.81 28.09
CA SER A 33 0.84 37.63 27.12
C SER A 33 1.09 38.91 26.29
N PRO A 34 2.37 39.26 25.99
CA PRO A 34 2.66 40.36 25.07
C PRO A 34 2.02 40.17 23.69
N ALA A 35 1.93 38.92 23.22
CA ALA A 35 1.33 38.57 21.92
C ALA A 35 -0.15 39.01 21.80
N ARG A 36 -0.93 38.98 22.89
CA ARG A 36 -2.32 39.48 22.89
C ARG A 36 -2.41 41.00 22.68
N ARG A 37 -1.34 41.75 22.99
CA ARG A 37 -1.28 43.21 22.84
C ARG A 37 -0.62 43.60 21.52
N GLU A 38 0.44 42.91 21.13
CA GLU A 38 1.27 43.24 19.96
C GLU A 38 0.73 42.61 18.66
N SER A 39 0.03 41.47 18.75
CA SER A 39 -0.45 40.67 17.61
C SER A 39 -1.88 40.15 17.83
N ALA A 40 -2.79 41.00 18.33
CA ALA A 40 -4.15 40.62 18.74
C ALA A 40 -4.95 39.84 17.67
N GLN A 41 -4.82 40.22 16.40
CA GLN A 41 -5.49 39.54 15.29
C GLN A 41 -4.98 38.10 15.07
N ALA A 42 -3.67 37.89 15.14
CA ALA A 42 -3.07 36.56 15.00
C ALA A 42 -3.45 35.65 16.19
N VAL A 43 -3.55 36.19 17.41
CA VAL A 43 -4.03 35.41 18.57
C VAL A 43 -5.50 35.02 18.40
N LYS A 44 -6.35 35.91 17.89
CA LYS A 44 -7.76 35.59 17.61
C LYS A 44 -7.88 34.47 16.57
N ALA A 45 -7.13 34.53 15.48
CA ALA A 45 -7.09 33.48 14.47
C ALA A 45 -6.59 32.14 15.04
N LEU A 46 -5.62 32.17 15.96
CA LEU A 46 -5.15 30.98 16.67
C LEU A 46 -6.24 30.34 17.53
N GLU A 47 -7.01 31.16 18.25
CA GLU A 47 -8.12 30.67 19.09
C GLU A 47 -9.23 30.04 18.23
N GLU A 48 -9.60 30.67 17.10
CA GLU A 48 -10.56 30.14 16.13
C GLU A 48 -10.09 28.79 15.55
N ALA A 49 -8.83 28.71 15.12
CA ALA A 49 -8.28 27.46 14.58
C ALA A 49 -8.24 26.33 15.64
N ILE A 50 -8.03 26.67 16.92
CA ILE A 50 -8.07 25.70 18.02
C ILE A 50 -9.49 25.23 18.32
N GLU A 51 -10.48 26.11 18.19
CA GLU A 51 -11.89 25.76 18.36
C GLU A 51 -12.36 24.80 17.25
N GLU A 52 -11.94 25.05 16.00
CA GLU A 52 -12.31 24.25 14.84
C GLU A 52 -11.61 22.88 14.78
N HIS A 53 -10.28 22.86 14.90
CA HIS A 53 -9.48 21.65 14.65
C HIS A 53 -8.95 20.99 15.94
N GLY A 54 -9.05 21.69 17.07
CA GLY A 54 -8.53 21.21 18.34
C GLY A 54 -7.03 21.46 18.52
N ARG A 55 -6.66 21.69 19.79
CA ARG A 55 -5.32 22.10 20.20
C ARG A 55 -4.18 21.19 19.73
N VAL A 56 -4.37 19.87 19.78
CA VAL A 56 -3.32 18.91 19.43
C VAL A 56 -3.01 18.97 17.93
N GLN A 57 -4.04 19.09 17.09
CA GLN A 57 -3.87 19.17 15.64
C GLN A 57 -3.14 20.45 15.23
N ILE A 58 -3.47 21.59 15.86
CA ILE A 58 -2.76 22.85 15.62
C ILE A 58 -1.27 22.75 15.99
N ILE A 59 -0.93 22.12 17.12
CA ILE A 59 0.47 21.90 17.50
C ILE A 59 1.19 21.04 16.46
N GLU A 60 0.59 19.93 16.04
CA GLU A 60 1.20 19.05 15.03
C GLU A 60 1.35 19.75 13.67
N ARG A 61 0.35 20.52 13.23
CA ARG A 61 0.38 21.29 11.98
C ARG A 61 1.49 22.34 12.00
N VAL A 62 1.58 23.14 13.05
CA VAL A 62 2.59 24.21 13.13
C VAL A 62 4.00 23.67 13.30
N ALA A 63 4.17 22.61 14.12
CA ALA A 63 5.47 21.93 14.24
C ALA A 63 5.94 21.37 12.89
N TYR A 64 5.00 20.89 12.09
CA TYR A 64 5.28 20.37 10.76
C TYR A 64 5.66 21.48 9.76
N ILE A 65 4.90 22.58 9.72
CA ILE A 65 5.17 23.74 8.86
C ILE A 65 6.60 24.23 9.08
N TRP A 66 7.02 24.40 10.33
CA TRP A 66 8.39 24.85 10.64
C TRP A 66 9.45 23.81 10.28
N PHE A 67 9.19 22.52 10.49
CA PHE A 67 10.09 21.45 10.05
C PHE A 67 10.35 21.53 8.54
N ASN A 68 9.29 21.62 7.74
CA ASN A 68 9.37 21.71 6.29
C ASN A 68 10.09 22.97 5.82
N ARG A 69 9.74 24.14 6.36
CA ARG A 69 10.39 25.41 6.03
C ARG A 69 11.89 25.39 6.33
N PHE A 70 12.30 24.85 7.49
CA PHE A 70 13.71 24.73 7.84
C PHE A 70 14.48 23.77 6.91
N CYS A 71 13.89 22.62 6.59
CA CYS A 71 14.50 21.66 5.66
C CYS A 71 14.62 22.26 4.24
N ALA A 72 13.57 22.97 3.77
CA ALA A 72 13.56 23.61 2.46
C ALA A 72 14.61 24.75 2.37
N LEU A 73 14.66 25.65 3.36
CA LEU A 73 15.67 26.71 3.41
C LEU A 73 17.09 26.13 3.46
N ARG A 74 17.31 25.08 4.27
CA ARG A 74 18.61 24.39 4.31
C ARG A 74 18.96 23.77 2.96
N PHE A 75 18.04 23.08 2.30
CA PHE A 75 18.26 22.50 0.98
C PHE A 75 18.65 23.58 -0.05
N MET A 76 17.95 24.72 -0.02
CA MET A 76 18.23 25.86 -0.89
C MET A 76 19.60 26.49 -0.61
N ASP A 77 20.00 26.63 0.65
CA ASP A 77 21.31 27.15 1.02
C ASP A 77 22.44 26.26 0.50
N VAL A 78 22.35 24.94 0.74
CA VAL A 78 23.37 23.97 0.32
C VAL A 78 23.57 23.99 -1.20
N ASN A 79 22.46 24.09 -1.93
CA ASN A 79 22.45 24.14 -3.40
C ASN A 79 22.69 25.56 -3.97
N ARG A 80 22.96 26.55 -3.11
CA ARG A 80 23.22 27.96 -3.48
C ARG A 80 22.08 28.58 -4.30
N TYR A 81 20.85 28.23 -3.95
CA TYR A 81 19.64 28.83 -4.52
C TYR A 81 19.27 30.13 -3.80
N THR A 82 19.65 30.27 -2.54
CA THR A 82 19.73 31.51 -1.79
C THR A 82 21.09 32.19 -2.03
N ARG A 83 21.11 33.53 -2.10
CA ARG A 83 22.36 34.30 -2.25
C ARG A 83 23.15 34.34 -0.94
N ILE A 84 22.43 34.47 0.16
CA ILE A 84 22.92 34.53 1.53
C ILE A 84 22.26 33.37 2.27
N GLY A 85 23.05 32.52 2.93
CA GLY A 85 22.56 31.35 3.67
C GLY A 85 21.61 31.75 4.80
N VAL A 86 20.37 31.30 4.73
CA VAL A 86 19.33 31.64 5.73
C VAL A 86 19.49 30.78 6.98
N VAL A 87 19.67 29.48 6.80
CA VAL A 87 19.89 28.49 7.87
C VAL A 87 21.37 28.18 8.03
N SER A 88 22.12 28.29 6.94
CA SER A 88 23.50 27.84 6.82
C SER A 88 24.49 28.96 7.14
N PRO A 89 25.61 28.66 7.82
CA PRO A 89 26.70 29.61 7.99
C PRO A 89 27.51 29.76 6.69
N ALA A 90 28.20 30.90 6.56
CA ALA A 90 29.28 31.05 5.59
C ALA A 90 30.44 30.09 5.91
N GLU A 91 31.27 29.80 4.90
CA GLU A 91 32.41 28.89 5.06
C GLU A 91 33.36 29.37 6.18
N GLY A 92 33.67 28.47 7.12
CA GLY A 92 34.50 28.77 8.30
C GLY A 92 33.80 29.54 9.43
N GLN A 93 32.50 29.83 9.31
CA GLN A 93 31.71 30.46 10.38
C GLN A 93 30.74 29.48 11.07
N PHE A 94 30.24 29.88 12.23
CA PHE A 94 29.27 29.10 13.02
C PHE A 94 27.87 29.72 13.03
N GLN A 95 27.74 31.04 12.90
CA GLN A 95 26.44 31.72 12.88
C GLN A 95 25.84 31.66 11.46
N PRO A 96 24.50 31.61 11.31
CA PRO A 96 23.84 31.71 10.01
C PRO A 96 24.30 32.95 9.24
N GLU A 97 24.58 32.79 7.94
CA GLU A 97 25.17 33.85 7.11
C GLU A 97 24.29 35.10 7.08
N ILE A 98 22.96 34.93 6.99
CA ILE A 98 22.00 36.04 7.02
C ILE A 98 22.08 36.90 8.28
N LEU A 99 22.40 36.30 9.43
CA LEU A 99 22.61 37.05 10.68
C LEU A 99 23.99 37.72 10.70
N ALA A 100 25.01 37.06 10.13
CA ALA A 100 26.35 37.61 10.00
C ALA A 100 26.36 38.91 9.19
N GLU A 101 25.73 38.87 8.02
CA GLU A 101 25.58 40.02 7.13
C GLU A 101 24.78 41.14 7.79
N ALA A 102 23.67 40.81 8.46
CA ALA A 102 22.86 41.81 9.18
C ALA A 102 23.67 42.55 10.26
N LYS A 103 24.55 41.83 10.99
CA LYS A 103 25.45 42.44 11.99
C LYS A 103 26.54 43.32 11.37
N MET A 104 26.86 43.13 10.10
CA MET A 104 27.77 44.00 9.33
C MET A 104 27.04 45.19 8.70
N GLY A 105 25.73 45.33 8.92
CA GLY A 105 24.90 46.40 8.36
C GLY A 105 24.33 46.08 6.98
N HIS A 106 24.43 44.84 6.52
CA HIS A 106 23.95 44.40 5.22
C HIS A 106 22.71 43.52 5.37
N VAL A 107 21.59 43.98 4.82
CA VAL A 107 20.33 43.22 4.75
C VAL A 107 19.79 43.35 3.33
N ASP A 108 19.34 42.24 2.74
CA ASP A 108 18.75 42.25 1.40
C ASP A 108 17.44 43.05 1.40
N GLU A 109 17.43 44.16 0.65
CA GLU A 109 16.34 45.11 0.63
C GLU A 109 15.09 44.60 -0.10
N GLU A 110 15.26 43.63 -1.01
CA GLU A 110 14.14 42.99 -1.71
C GLU A 110 13.41 41.98 -0.83
N MET A 111 14.13 41.41 0.15
CA MET A 111 13.63 40.38 1.06
C MET A 111 13.06 40.97 2.36
N VAL A 112 13.73 41.97 2.94
CA VAL A 112 13.36 42.52 4.26
C VAL A 112 12.83 43.94 4.12
N HIS A 113 11.52 44.07 4.36
CA HIS A 113 10.82 45.36 4.39
C HIS A 113 11.42 46.34 5.41
N ASP A 114 11.36 47.63 5.09
CA ASP A 114 12.03 48.71 5.85
C ASP A 114 11.67 48.73 7.34
N GLU A 115 10.40 48.53 7.69
CA GLU A 115 9.96 48.50 9.09
C GLU A 115 10.59 47.34 9.88
N VAL A 116 10.65 46.15 9.27
CA VAL A 116 11.29 44.97 9.88
C VAL A 116 12.80 45.17 9.97
N ARG A 117 13.41 45.79 8.96
CA ARG A 117 14.84 46.12 8.95
C ARG A 117 15.22 47.10 10.06
N GLN A 118 14.42 48.13 10.28
CA GLN A 118 14.62 49.06 11.39
C GLN A 118 14.54 48.35 12.75
N LYS A 119 13.58 47.42 12.93
CA LYS A 119 13.49 46.59 14.14
C LYS A 119 14.72 45.70 14.31
N ILE A 120 15.19 45.04 13.26
CA ILE A 120 16.40 44.21 13.27
C ILE A 120 17.61 45.03 13.72
N PHE A 121 17.85 46.20 13.11
CA PHE A 121 18.98 47.04 13.51
C PHE A 121 18.81 47.63 14.90
N ALA A 122 17.59 47.97 15.33
CA ALA A 122 17.36 48.42 16.71
C ALA A 122 17.70 47.32 17.74
N LEU A 123 17.41 46.05 17.45
CA LEU A 123 17.80 44.90 18.27
C LEU A 123 19.32 44.70 18.27
N LEU A 124 19.94 44.66 17.08
CA LEU A 124 21.38 44.40 16.95
C LEU A 124 22.27 45.53 17.50
N ASP A 125 21.82 46.78 17.41
CA ASP A 125 22.50 47.97 17.96
C ASP A 125 22.25 48.16 19.47
N GLY A 126 21.38 47.35 20.09
CA GLY A 126 20.99 47.50 21.49
C GLY A 126 20.11 48.72 21.79
N LYS A 127 19.42 49.26 20.77
CA LYS A 127 18.47 50.38 20.90
C LYS A 127 17.07 49.92 21.31
N ALA A 128 16.73 48.64 21.08
CA ALA A 128 15.49 48.02 21.51
C ALA A 128 15.72 47.12 22.74
N PRO A 129 14.80 47.11 23.73
CA PRO A 129 14.92 46.25 24.90
C PRO A 129 14.63 44.79 24.52
N SER A 130 15.62 43.91 24.69
CA SER A 130 15.46 42.46 24.47
C SER A 130 16.38 41.66 25.39
N ARG A 131 15.94 40.46 25.76
CA ARG A 131 16.74 39.49 26.54
C ARG A 131 17.61 38.59 25.65
N ASP A 132 17.27 38.48 24.37
CA ASP A 132 18.04 37.78 23.34
C ASP A 132 17.97 38.55 22.00
N PRO A 133 18.68 39.69 21.87
CA PRO A 133 18.54 40.56 20.70
C PRO A 133 18.96 39.89 19.39
N GLN A 134 19.95 38.99 19.44
CA GLN A 134 20.42 38.26 18.26
C GLN A 134 19.44 37.17 17.84
N GLY A 135 18.88 36.41 18.79
CA GLY A 135 17.85 35.42 18.50
C GLY A 135 16.59 36.07 17.93
N GLU A 136 16.11 37.17 18.51
CA GLU A 136 14.96 37.92 18.00
C GLU A 136 15.21 38.50 16.60
N ALA A 137 16.39 39.09 16.36
CA ALA A 137 16.76 39.58 15.04
C ALA A 137 16.81 38.45 14.01
N TYR A 138 17.36 37.28 14.37
CA TYR A 138 17.43 36.13 13.48
C TYR A 138 16.05 35.56 13.14
N ARG A 139 15.13 35.50 14.12
CA ARG A 139 13.73 35.11 13.89
C ARG A 139 13.06 36.00 12.84
N LEU A 140 13.22 37.32 12.96
CA LEU A 140 12.68 38.28 11.99
C LEU A 140 13.27 38.06 10.58
N LEU A 141 14.57 37.76 10.49
CA LEU A 141 15.23 37.45 9.21
C LEU A 141 14.70 36.15 8.58
N VAL A 142 14.48 35.10 9.37
CA VAL A 142 13.89 33.84 8.88
C VAL A 142 12.45 34.05 8.39
N VAL A 143 11.64 34.79 9.15
CA VAL A 143 10.26 35.13 8.74
C VAL A 143 10.25 35.94 7.45
N ALA A 144 11.13 36.94 7.33
CA ALA A 144 11.27 37.72 6.10
C ALA A 144 11.68 36.85 4.91
N ALA A 145 12.59 35.90 5.10
CA ALA A 145 12.98 34.94 4.06
C ALA A 145 11.81 34.07 3.61
N CYS A 146 11.01 33.54 4.53
CA CYS A 146 9.80 32.78 4.19
C CYS A 146 8.80 33.65 3.42
N ASN A 147 8.53 34.87 3.88
CA ASN A 147 7.62 35.81 3.20
C ASN A 147 8.11 36.20 1.80
N PHE A 148 9.43 36.28 1.59
CA PHE A 148 10.00 36.49 0.27
C PHE A 148 9.76 35.28 -0.65
N TRP A 149 10.02 34.07 -0.14
CA TRP A 149 9.85 32.84 -0.92
C TRP A 149 8.39 32.47 -1.19
N HIS A 150 7.43 32.97 -0.41
CA HIS A 150 5.99 32.85 -0.68
C HIS A 150 5.62 33.26 -2.12
N LYS A 151 6.29 34.28 -2.69
CA LYS A 151 6.01 34.73 -4.06
C LYS A 151 6.26 33.64 -5.10
N ALA A 152 7.35 32.89 -4.95
CA ALA A 152 7.73 31.82 -5.88
C ALA A 152 7.13 30.46 -5.50
N MET A 153 6.96 30.20 -4.20
CA MET A 153 6.54 28.92 -3.65
C MET A 153 5.44 29.12 -2.58
N PRO A 154 4.26 29.65 -2.97
CA PRO A 154 3.19 29.96 -2.03
C PRO A 154 2.59 28.72 -1.36
N PHE A 155 2.81 27.54 -1.96
CA PHE A 155 2.37 26.24 -1.47
C PHE A 155 3.20 25.69 -0.29
N LEU A 156 4.32 26.30 0.08
CA LEU A 156 5.18 25.82 1.19
C LEU A 156 5.48 26.94 2.18
N PHE A 157 5.75 28.13 1.64
CA PHE A 157 5.94 29.33 2.43
C PHE A 157 4.64 30.10 2.38
N GLU A 158 3.70 29.81 3.27
CA GLU A 158 2.52 30.66 3.46
C GLU A 158 2.97 32.04 3.93
N ARG A 159 2.16 33.06 3.64
CA ARG A 159 2.45 34.41 4.10
C ARG A 159 2.31 34.45 5.62
N ILE A 160 3.42 34.73 6.29
CA ILE A 160 3.57 34.72 7.75
C ILE A 160 3.04 36.05 8.33
N ASP A 161 1.75 36.31 8.15
CA ASP A 161 1.02 37.37 8.88
C ASP A 161 0.00 36.73 9.86
N ASP A 162 0.22 35.45 10.23
CA ASP A 162 -0.73 34.59 10.95
C ASP A 162 -0.18 34.04 12.28
N TYR A 163 -0.91 33.13 12.92
CA TYR A 163 -0.52 32.54 14.20
C TYR A 163 0.69 31.60 14.13
N THR A 164 1.13 31.16 12.95
CA THR A 164 2.24 30.21 12.81
C THR A 164 3.57 30.83 13.25
N GLU A 165 3.72 32.15 13.08
CA GLU A 165 4.89 32.93 13.54
C GLU A 165 5.01 32.94 15.07
N LEU A 166 3.89 33.19 15.75
CA LEU A 166 3.82 33.29 17.21
C LEU A 166 4.29 32.00 17.88
N LEU A 167 4.14 30.89 17.15
CA LEU A 167 4.45 29.55 17.60
C LEU A 167 5.81 29.03 17.09
N MET A 168 6.59 29.84 16.38
CA MET A 168 7.96 29.49 15.99
C MET A 168 8.85 29.23 17.22
N PRO A 169 9.75 28.22 17.19
CA PRO A 169 10.80 28.00 18.20
C PRO A 169 11.66 29.23 18.55
N ASP A 170 11.93 29.46 19.84
CA ASP A 170 12.77 30.59 20.30
C ASP A 170 14.27 30.34 20.07
N GLU A 171 14.78 29.21 20.54
CA GLU A 171 16.22 28.94 20.57
C GLU A 171 16.73 28.39 19.22
N LEU A 172 16.82 29.27 18.22
CA LEU A 172 17.27 28.91 16.87
C LEU A 172 18.79 28.97 16.66
N LEU A 173 19.52 29.69 17.53
CA LEU A 173 20.97 29.93 17.39
C LEU A 173 21.84 29.02 18.26
N SER A 174 21.25 28.28 19.21
CA SER A 174 22.02 27.43 20.12
C SER A 174 22.62 26.21 19.40
N GLY A 175 23.71 25.66 19.93
CA GLY A 175 24.34 24.45 19.37
C GLY A 175 23.44 23.19 19.43
N ASN A 176 22.40 23.22 20.27
CA ASN A 176 21.40 22.17 20.40
C ASN A 176 20.04 22.56 19.76
N SER A 177 20.02 23.61 18.94
CA SER A 177 18.81 24.08 18.26
C SER A 177 18.38 23.13 17.16
N ILE A 178 17.10 23.19 16.78
CA ILE A 178 16.57 22.42 15.64
C ILE A 178 17.34 22.70 14.34
N LEU A 179 17.79 23.94 14.14
CA LEU A 179 18.56 24.33 12.95
C LEU A 179 19.98 23.77 12.96
N ALA A 180 20.62 23.64 14.14
CA ALA A 180 21.91 22.95 14.26
C ALA A 180 21.80 21.49 13.81
N TYR A 181 20.80 20.77 14.34
CA TYR A 181 20.54 19.39 13.92
C TYR A 181 20.13 19.27 12.44
N THR A 182 19.39 20.26 11.92
CA THR A 182 19.03 20.32 10.49
C THR A 182 20.28 20.39 9.62
N ARG A 183 21.25 21.26 9.97
CA ARG A 183 22.54 21.36 9.26
C ARG A 183 23.37 20.09 9.34
N GLU A 184 23.40 19.44 10.50
CA GLU A 184 24.14 18.20 10.70
C GLU A 184 23.56 17.03 9.91
N ALA A 185 22.23 16.94 9.80
CA ALA A 185 21.55 15.87 9.08
C ALA A 185 21.57 16.08 7.55
N MET A 186 21.35 17.31 7.10
CA MET A 186 21.29 17.69 5.69
C MET A 186 22.66 18.18 5.21
N THR A 187 23.57 17.23 4.99
CA THR A 187 24.91 17.50 4.44
C THR A 187 24.83 17.80 2.93
N PRO A 188 25.89 18.38 2.32
CA PRO A 188 25.96 18.59 0.87
C PRO A 188 25.64 17.33 0.06
N GLU A 189 26.15 16.18 0.47
CA GLU A 189 25.92 14.89 -0.19
C GLU A 189 24.48 14.41 -0.03
N ALA A 190 23.84 14.69 1.11
CA ALA A 190 22.43 14.34 1.31
C ALA A 190 21.50 15.25 0.50
N CYS A 191 21.89 16.49 0.22
CA CYS A 191 21.09 17.47 -0.51
C CYS A 191 21.39 17.53 -2.02
N GLU A 192 22.18 16.59 -2.56
CA GLU A 192 22.42 16.47 -4.00
C GLU A 192 21.12 16.15 -4.76
N ASP A 193 20.27 15.30 -4.18
CA ASP A 193 18.93 15.00 -4.69
C ASP A 193 17.86 15.57 -3.76
N VAL A 194 16.81 16.16 -4.34
CA VAL A 194 15.65 16.68 -3.60
C VAL A 194 14.82 15.58 -2.94
N GLU A 195 15.00 14.32 -3.36
CA GLU A 195 14.39 13.15 -2.70
C GLU A 195 14.65 13.11 -1.18
N VAL A 196 15.75 13.69 -0.69
CA VAL A 196 16.05 13.80 0.75
C VAL A 196 14.90 14.40 1.56
N ILE A 197 14.16 15.34 0.98
CA ILE A 197 13.01 15.98 1.63
C ILE A 197 11.87 14.98 1.81
N GLY A 198 11.63 14.12 0.81
CA GLY A 198 10.67 13.02 0.91
C GLY A 198 11.04 12.01 2.01
N TRP A 199 12.32 11.67 2.12
CA TRP A 199 12.82 10.79 3.18
C TRP A 199 12.66 11.40 4.58
N LEU A 200 13.03 12.67 4.74
CA LEU A 200 12.87 13.40 5.99
C LEU A 200 11.42 13.42 6.45
N TYR A 201 10.48 13.65 5.52
CA TYR A 201 9.06 13.60 5.79
C TYR A 201 8.59 12.22 6.26
N GLN A 202 8.94 11.15 5.53
CA GLN A 202 8.59 9.78 5.92
C GLN A 202 9.09 9.44 7.32
N PHE A 203 10.34 9.81 7.62
CA PHE A 203 10.91 9.54 8.93
C PHE A 203 10.27 10.39 10.03
N TYR A 204 9.89 11.63 9.73
CA TYR A 204 9.17 12.50 10.64
C TYR A 204 7.86 11.85 11.08
N ILE A 205 7.05 11.31 10.15
CA ILE A 205 5.74 10.71 10.48
C ILE A 205 5.83 9.26 11.01
N SER A 206 7.01 8.64 11.00
CA SER A 206 7.16 7.21 11.31
C SER A 206 6.65 6.82 12.71
N GLU A 207 6.88 7.65 13.73
CA GLU A 207 6.36 7.39 15.09
C GLU A 207 4.82 7.47 15.15
N LYS A 208 4.22 8.38 14.37
CA LYS A 208 2.76 8.50 14.26
C LYS A 208 2.15 7.29 13.57
N LYS A 209 2.81 6.81 12.51
CA LYS A 209 2.44 5.57 11.83
C LYS A 209 2.40 4.39 12.81
N ASP A 210 3.45 4.20 13.60
CA ASP A 210 3.52 3.11 14.60
C ASP A 210 2.38 3.20 15.64
N GLU A 211 2.02 4.41 16.07
CA GLU A 211 0.88 4.66 16.96
C GLU A 211 -0.45 4.20 16.33
N VAL A 212 -0.69 4.57 15.07
CA VAL A 212 -1.91 4.20 14.32
C VAL A 212 -1.99 2.68 14.12
N PHE A 213 -0.88 2.03 13.76
CA PHE A 213 -0.82 0.57 13.63
C PHE A 213 -1.05 -0.15 14.97
N ALA A 214 -0.56 0.40 16.08
CA ALA A 214 -0.87 -0.13 17.42
C ALA A 214 -2.36 0.02 17.77
N GLY A 215 -3.01 1.09 17.31
CA GLY A 215 -4.46 1.30 17.43
C GLY A 215 -5.28 0.27 16.64
N LEU A 216 -4.88 -0.04 15.41
CA LEU A 216 -5.51 -1.07 14.57
C LEU A 216 -5.49 -2.45 15.24
N LYS A 217 -4.38 -2.84 15.87
CA LYS A 217 -4.27 -4.09 16.65
C LYS A 217 -5.27 -4.16 17.82
N LYS A 218 -5.81 -3.02 18.25
CA LYS A 218 -6.84 -2.88 19.28
C LYS A 218 -8.24 -2.64 18.68
N ASN A 219 -8.45 -2.98 17.40
CA ASN A 219 -9.69 -2.79 16.64
C ASN A 219 -10.17 -1.33 16.53
N LYS A 220 -9.29 -0.34 16.69
CA LYS A 220 -9.62 1.06 16.39
C LYS A 220 -9.56 1.28 14.88
N LYS A 221 -10.62 1.86 14.31
CA LYS A 221 -10.67 2.23 12.89
C LYS A 221 -9.81 3.46 12.62
N ILE A 222 -9.32 3.58 11.39
CA ILE A 222 -8.55 4.75 10.96
C ILE A 222 -9.51 5.90 10.69
N THR A 223 -9.28 7.04 11.35
CA THR A 223 -10.00 8.30 11.11
C THR A 223 -9.37 9.05 9.92
N PRO A 224 -10.07 10.01 9.28
CA PRO A 224 -9.53 10.77 8.16
C PRO A 224 -8.16 11.40 8.45
N GLU A 225 -7.98 11.98 9.64
CA GLU A 225 -6.73 12.66 10.03
C GLU A 225 -5.54 11.70 10.19
N ASN A 226 -5.80 10.41 10.42
CA ASN A 226 -4.79 9.36 10.56
C ASN A 226 -4.56 8.55 9.28
N LEU A 227 -5.36 8.77 8.23
CA LEU A 227 -5.28 8.05 6.96
C LEU A 227 -3.91 8.22 6.27
N PRO A 228 -3.32 9.44 6.18
CA PRO A 228 -2.00 9.61 5.59
C PRO A 228 -0.91 8.81 6.32
N ALA A 229 -0.90 8.88 7.66
CA ALA A 229 0.10 8.18 8.47
C ALA A 229 0.01 6.64 8.35
N ALA A 230 -1.20 6.10 8.21
CA ALA A 230 -1.41 4.65 8.07
C ALA A 230 -0.96 4.09 6.72
N THR A 231 -1.06 4.90 5.66
CA THR A 231 -1.02 4.40 4.28
C THR A 231 0.24 4.76 3.51
N GLN A 232 1.07 5.66 4.03
CA GLN A 232 2.23 6.14 3.30
C GLN A 232 3.41 5.15 3.29
N LEU A 233 3.92 4.89 2.09
CA LEU A 233 5.04 4.00 1.80
C LEU A 233 5.93 4.64 0.73
N PHE A 234 7.24 4.72 1.01
CA PHE A 234 8.19 5.23 0.02
C PHE A 234 8.62 4.13 -0.94
N THR A 235 8.65 4.45 -2.23
CA THR A 235 9.02 3.52 -3.29
C THR A 235 10.54 3.58 -3.53
N PRO A 236 11.28 2.46 -3.47
CA PRO A 236 12.70 2.42 -3.84
C PRO A 236 12.93 3.01 -5.22
N HIS A 237 14.00 3.79 -5.38
CA HIS A 237 14.26 4.55 -6.60
C HIS A 237 14.31 3.67 -7.87
N TRP A 238 14.89 2.47 -7.78
CA TRP A 238 14.93 1.54 -8.93
C TRP A 238 13.53 1.05 -9.35
N ILE A 239 12.58 0.92 -8.42
CA ILE A 239 11.19 0.58 -8.73
C ILE A 239 10.51 1.77 -9.40
N VAL A 240 10.75 3.00 -8.91
CA VAL A 240 10.27 4.22 -9.57
C VAL A 240 10.77 4.28 -11.02
N ARG A 241 12.07 4.04 -11.22
CA ARG A 241 12.66 3.96 -12.56
C ARG A 241 12.00 2.89 -13.42
N TYR A 242 11.86 1.66 -12.92
CA TYR A 242 11.13 0.60 -13.62
C TYR A 242 9.74 1.06 -14.07
N LEU A 243 8.94 1.66 -13.18
CA LEU A 243 7.57 2.08 -13.49
C LEU A 243 7.54 3.18 -14.56
N VAL A 244 8.40 4.20 -14.45
CA VAL A 244 8.44 5.34 -15.37
C VAL A 244 9.06 4.97 -16.72
N GLU A 245 10.17 4.25 -16.73
CA GLU A 245 10.85 3.82 -17.96
C GLU A 245 9.96 2.88 -18.78
N ASN A 246 9.23 1.95 -18.12
CA ASN A 246 8.35 1.00 -18.82
C ASN A 246 6.96 1.56 -19.15
N SER A 247 6.66 2.82 -18.79
CA SER A 247 5.42 3.49 -19.14
C SER A 247 5.68 4.74 -20.00
N LEU A 248 6.18 5.84 -19.44
CA LEU A 248 6.58 7.04 -20.16
C LEU A 248 7.68 6.75 -21.19
N GLY A 249 8.77 6.13 -20.76
CA GLY A 249 9.91 5.81 -21.63
C GLY A 249 9.48 4.90 -22.78
N ARG A 250 8.69 3.87 -22.47
CA ARG A 250 8.10 2.96 -23.46
C ARG A 250 7.23 3.71 -24.47
N LEU A 251 6.31 4.55 -24.01
CA LEU A 251 5.42 5.33 -24.86
C LEU A 251 6.20 6.23 -25.83
N TRP A 252 7.29 6.84 -25.34
CA TRP A 252 8.20 7.62 -26.17
C TRP A 252 8.92 6.76 -27.22
N LEU A 253 9.55 5.66 -26.80
CA LEU A 253 10.29 4.76 -27.69
C LEU A 253 9.41 4.11 -28.77
N LEU A 254 8.14 3.83 -28.45
CA LEU A 254 7.18 3.35 -29.46
C LEU A 254 6.99 4.40 -30.58
N ASN A 255 6.92 5.69 -30.23
CA ASN A 255 6.76 6.79 -31.18
C ASN A 255 8.09 7.25 -31.83
N ARG A 256 9.23 6.93 -31.21
CA ARG A 256 10.59 7.23 -31.68
C ARG A 256 11.52 6.00 -31.52
N PRO A 257 11.37 4.95 -32.35
CA PRO A 257 12.14 3.70 -32.18
C PRO A 257 13.66 3.84 -32.29
N GLY A 258 14.15 4.94 -32.88
CA GLY A 258 15.58 5.26 -32.99
C GLY A 258 16.14 6.17 -31.88
N SER A 259 15.33 6.51 -30.88
CA SER A 259 15.76 7.33 -29.74
C SER A 259 16.91 6.67 -28.97
N LYS A 260 17.88 7.48 -28.53
CA LYS A 260 19.03 7.02 -27.75
C LYS A 260 18.76 6.99 -26.25
N LEU A 261 17.60 7.49 -25.81
CA LEU A 261 17.21 7.50 -24.39
C LEU A 261 17.20 6.10 -23.78
N ILE A 262 17.03 5.04 -24.59
CA ILE A 262 17.14 3.66 -24.11
C ILE A 262 18.48 3.37 -23.42
N GLU A 263 19.57 4.05 -23.79
CA GLU A 263 20.90 3.92 -23.17
C GLU A 263 20.94 4.45 -21.73
N GLN A 264 19.94 5.25 -21.32
CA GLN A 264 19.83 5.84 -19.99
C GLN A 264 18.73 5.16 -19.14
N MET A 265 18.00 4.18 -19.70
CA MET A 265 16.88 3.50 -19.06
C MET A 265 17.25 2.08 -18.61
N ASP A 266 18.03 2.00 -17.52
CA ASP A 266 18.62 0.75 -16.98
C ASP A 266 17.60 -0.32 -16.58
N TYR A 267 16.34 0.06 -16.35
CA TYR A 267 15.25 -0.80 -15.90
C TYR A 267 14.17 -0.99 -16.98
N TYR A 268 14.40 -0.51 -18.21
CA TYR A 268 13.50 -0.70 -19.33
C TYR A 268 13.49 -2.16 -19.82
N ILE A 269 12.29 -2.69 -20.02
CA ILE A 269 12.08 -4.04 -20.53
C ILE A 269 11.68 -3.95 -22.01
N LYS A 270 12.60 -4.38 -22.86
CA LYS A 270 12.36 -4.41 -24.30
C LYS A 270 11.25 -5.42 -24.64
N PRO A 271 10.23 -5.04 -25.43
CA PRO A 271 9.25 -6.00 -25.93
C PRO A 271 9.89 -7.13 -26.74
N GLU A 272 9.33 -8.34 -26.64
CA GLU A 272 9.74 -9.51 -27.44
C GLU A 272 9.44 -9.29 -28.93
N GLU A 273 8.27 -8.70 -29.23
CA GLU A 273 7.79 -8.47 -30.59
C GLU A 273 7.57 -6.96 -30.86
N PRO A 274 7.80 -6.48 -32.09
CA PRO A 274 7.49 -5.10 -32.45
C PRO A 274 6.00 -4.80 -32.28
N GLU A 275 5.69 -3.74 -31.53
CA GLU A 275 4.32 -3.29 -31.34
C GLU A 275 3.94 -2.29 -32.42
N THR A 276 2.79 -2.49 -33.08
CA THR A 276 2.31 -1.60 -34.15
C THR A 276 1.10 -0.77 -33.74
N ASP A 277 0.30 -1.30 -32.82
CA ASP A 277 -0.93 -0.69 -32.31
C ASP A 277 -0.67 -0.09 -30.93
N PHE A 278 -0.44 1.22 -30.90
CA PHE A 278 -0.08 1.98 -29.71
C PHE A 278 -0.47 3.45 -29.88
N LEU A 279 -0.60 4.16 -28.76
CA LEU A 279 -0.96 5.58 -28.72
C LEU A 279 0.07 6.45 -29.44
N LYS A 280 -0.38 7.24 -30.42
CA LYS A 280 0.48 8.14 -31.20
C LYS A 280 0.62 9.50 -30.53
N ILE A 281 1.85 10.01 -30.50
CA ILE A 281 2.20 11.32 -29.94
C ILE A 281 3.10 12.05 -30.95
N ASN A 282 2.82 13.33 -31.18
CA ASN A 282 3.58 14.14 -32.12
C ASN A 282 4.74 14.88 -31.45
N SER A 283 4.51 15.43 -30.26
CA SER A 283 5.50 16.21 -29.50
C SER A 283 5.48 15.88 -28.01
N PRO A 284 6.56 16.18 -27.26
CA PRO A 284 6.60 15.97 -25.81
C PRO A 284 5.51 16.72 -25.05
N GLU A 285 5.05 17.91 -25.48
CA GLU A 285 3.99 18.69 -24.80
C GLU A 285 2.62 17.99 -24.78
N GLU A 286 2.37 17.04 -25.68
CA GLU A 286 1.09 16.30 -25.69
C GLU A 286 1.00 15.33 -24.51
N ILE A 287 2.13 14.87 -23.97
CA ILE A 287 2.18 13.78 -22.98
C ILE A 287 1.74 14.28 -21.61
N ARG A 288 0.62 13.76 -21.10
CA ARG A 288 0.16 14.04 -19.73
C ARG A 288 0.40 12.84 -18.82
N ILE A 289 1.07 13.06 -17.70
CA ILE A 289 1.42 12.06 -16.69
C ILE A 289 0.78 12.44 -15.36
N CYS A 290 0.07 11.51 -14.74
CA CYS A 290 -0.54 11.71 -13.43
C CYS A 290 0.00 10.72 -12.40
N ASP A 291 0.33 11.22 -11.22
CA ASP A 291 0.38 10.41 -10.00
C ASP A 291 -0.80 10.77 -9.08
N PRO A 292 -1.85 9.92 -9.00
CA PRO A 292 -3.07 10.23 -8.25
C PRO A 292 -2.95 9.98 -6.73
N ALA A 293 -1.77 9.58 -6.24
CA ALA A 293 -1.45 9.45 -4.82
C ALA A 293 0.03 9.82 -4.63
N CYS A 294 0.39 11.05 -5.03
CA CYS A 294 1.78 11.38 -5.34
C CYS A 294 2.71 11.45 -4.13
N GLY A 295 2.17 11.54 -2.91
CA GLY A 295 2.96 11.75 -1.71
C GLY A 295 3.86 12.96 -1.88
N SER A 296 5.14 12.82 -1.54
CA SER A 296 6.17 13.85 -1.74
C SER A 296 6.69 13.98 -3.19
N GLY A 297 6.04 13.34 -4.16
CA GLY A 297 6.31 13.52 -5.59
C GLY A 297 7.46 12.68 -6.16
N HIS A 298 7.91 11.63 -5.47
CA HIS A 298 9.08 10.83 -5.89
C HIS A 298 8.93 10.22 -7.31
N MET A 299 7.74 9.78 -7.71
CA MET A 299 7.54 9.32 -9.09
C MET A 299 7.60 10.46 -10.10
N LEU A 300 7.07 11.63 -9.74
CA LEU A 300 7.05 12.83 -10.58
C LEU A 300 8.45 13.44 -10.75
N THR A 301 9.34 13.35 -9.75
CA THR A 301 10.71 13.86 -9.85
C THR A 301 11.55 13.09 -10.85
N TYR A 302 11.43 11.75 -10.90
CA TYR A 302 12.11 10.97 -11.93
C TYR A 302 11.44 11.11 -13.31
N ALA A 303 10.10 11.20 -13.36
CA ALA A 303 9.40 11.53 -14.60
C ALA A 303 9.83 12.89 -15.17
N PHE A 304 10.11 13.89 -14.32
CA PHE A 304 10.69 15.17 -14.72
C PHE A 304 12.04 14.98 -15.42
N ASP A 305 12.95 14.17 -14.85
CA ASP A 305 14.27 13.94 -15.46
C ASP A 305 14.17 13.26 -16.82
N LEU A 306 13.30 12.24 -16.94
CA LEU A 306 13.11 11.55 -18.21
C LEU A 306 12.45 12.46 -19.26
N LEU A 307 11.45 13.25 -18.88
CA LEU A 307 10.86 14.26 -19.76
C LEU A 307 11.90 15.29 -20.19
N TYR A 308 12.77 15.74 -19.29
CA TYR A 308 13.83 16.69 -19.63
C TYR A 308 14.73 16.13 -20.73
N ALA A 309 15.14 14.86 -20.60
CA ALA A 309 15.94 14.18 -21.62
C ALA A 309 15.17 14.01 -22.95
N ILE A 310 13.86 13.76 -22.91
CA ILE A 310 12.98 13.72 -24.08
C ILE A 310 12.94 15.07 -24.82
N TYR A 311 12.71 16.17 -24.10
CA TYR A 311 12.69 17.51 -24.71
C TYR A 311 14.07 17.88 -25.27
N GLU A 312 15.15 17.55 -24.57
CA GLU A 312 16.51 17.81 -25.03
C GLU A 312 16.84 17.03 -26.32
N GLU A 313 16.43 15.75 -26.43
CA GLU A 313 16.59 14.94 -27.64
C GLU A 313 15.82 15.49 -28.83
N GLU A 314 14.61 16.04 -28.63
CA GLU A 314 13.83 16.70 -29.69
C GLU A 314 14.33 18.12 -30.01
N GLY A 315 15.40 18.59 -29.37
CA GLY A 315 16.09 19.83 -29.72
C GLY A 315 15.53 21.09 -29.07
N TYR A 316 14.80 20.98 -27.96
CA TYR A 316 14.30 22.14 -27.23
C TYR A 316 15.42 22.87 -26.48
N GLU A 317 15.28 24.19 -26.37
CA GLU A 317 16.22 25.02 -25.62
C GLU A 317 16.18 24.67 -24.12
N PRO A 318 17.31 24.28 -23.49
CA PRO A 318 17.37 23.87 -22.08
C PRO A 318 16.72 24.83 -21.08
N ALA A 319 16.72 26.13 -21.41
CA ALA A 319 16.13 27.18 -20.56
C ALA A 319 14.59 27.23 -20.59
N GLU A 320 13.92 26.54 -21.53
CA GLU A 320 12.45 26.51 -21.65
C GLU A 320 11.86 25.17 -21.22
N ILE A 321 12.67 24.11 -21.19
CA ILE A 321 12.24 22.75 -20.88
C ILE A 321 11.53 22.66 -19.51
N PRO A 322 12.07 23.21 -18.40
CA PRO A 322 11.42 23.08 -17.10
C PRO A 322 10.01 23.69 -17.06
N ASP A 323 9.82 24.85 -17.70
CA ASP A 323 8.52 25.52 -17.78
C ASP A 323 7.52 24.61 -18.52
N LYS A 324 7.93 24.05 -19.67
CA LYS A 324 7.10 23.16 -20.49
C LYS A 324 6.68 21.89 -19.73
N ILE A 325 7.61 21.26 -19.02
CA ILE A 325 7.34 20.05 -18.22
C ILE A 325 6.28 20.33 -17.14
N LEU A 326 6.44 21.42 -16.39
CA LEU A 326 5.54 21.73 -15.29
C LEU A 326 4.16 22.22 -15.77
N ILE A 327 4.08 22.86 -16.93
CA ILE A 327 2.80 23.35 -17.49
C ILE A 327 2.03 22.22 -18.18
N HIS A 328 2.70 21.40 -18.99
CA HIS A 328 2.02 20.48 -19.92
C HIS A 328 2.00 19.03 -19.46
N ASN A 329 3.02 18.57 -18.72
CA ASN A 329 3.28 17.15 -18.60
C ASN A 329 2.92 16.56 -17.24
N LEU A 330 3.42 17.13 -16.14
CA LEU A 330 3.34 16.49 -14.82
C LEU A 330 2.11 16.96 -14.05
N TYR A 331 1.37 16.01 -13.48
CA TYR A 331 0.21 16.23 -12.62
C TYR A 331 0.31 15.32 -11.38
N GLY A 332 0.04 15.86 -10.20
CA GLY A 332 -0.02 15.09 -8.95
C GLY A 332 -1.33 15.35 -8.21
N ILE A 333 -1.87 14.33 -7.56
CA ILE A 333 -3.02 14.43 -6.66
C ILE A 333 -2.63 13.83 -5.32
N GLU A 334 -2.92 14.55 -4.24
CA GLU A 334 -2.58 14.12 -2.88
C GLU A 334 -3.69 14.52 -1.90
N ILE A 335 -3.92 13.70 -0.88
CA ILE A 335 -4.93 13.96 0.14
C ILE A 335 -4.32 14.67 1.36
N ASP A 336 -3.03 14.44 1.62
CA ASP A 336 -2.28 15.11 2.68
C ASP A 336 -1.63 16.39 2.15
N GLU A 337 -2.20 17.55 2.51
CA GLU A 337 -1.69 18.90 2.20
C GLU A 337 -0.17 18.96 2.23
N ARG A 338 0.39 18.62 3.40
CA ARG A 338 1.80 18.52 3.72
C ARG A 338 2.65 17.76 2.69
N ALA A 339 2.21 16.58 2.26
CA ALA A 339 2.92 15.80 1.26
C ALA A 339 2.84 16.46 -0.13
N GLY A 340 1.68 17.03 -0.47
CA GLY A 340 1.48 17.81 -1.69
C GLY A 340 2.39 19.05 -1.78
N GLU A 341 2.57 19.78 -0.67
CA GLU A 341 3.52 20.92 -0.61
C GLU A 341 4.95 20.47 -0.94
N LEU A 342 5.36 19.31 -0.41
CA LEU A 342 6.68 18.75 -0.66
C LEU A 342 6.85 18.26 -2.10
N ALA A 343 5.81 17.70 -2.71
CA ALA A 343 5.82 17.35 -4.14
C ALA A 343 6.01 18.59 -5.02
N ALA A 344 5.26 19.66 -4.74
CA ALA A 344 5.40 20.93 -5.44
C ALA A 344 6.80 21.54 -5.22
N PHE A 345 7.33 21.48 -4.00
CA PHE A 345 8.69 21.93 -3.71
C PHE A 345 9.73 21.12 -4.49
N ALA A 346 9.61 19.79 -4.49
CA ALA A 346 10.55 18.90 -5.18
C ALA A 346 10.62 19.17 -6.68
N LEU A 347 9.47 19.32 -7.34
CA LEU A 347 9.38 19.67 -8.75
C LEU A 347 9.95 21.07 -9.03
N THR A 348 9.69 22.04 -8.16
CA THR A 348 10.26 23.39 -8.28
C THR A 348 11.78 23.37 -8.16
N MET A 349 12.35 22.55 -7.26
CA MET A 349 13.79 22.40 -7.11
C MET A 349 14.43 21.67 -8.30
N LYS A 350 13.76 20.66 -8.87
CA LYS A 350 14.16 20.02 -10.14
C LYS A 350 14.22 21.03 -11.28
N ALA A 351 13.20 21.88 -11.41
CA ALA A 351 13.19 22.94 -12.41
C ALA A 351 14.31 23.97 -12.17
N ARG A 352 14.49 24.39 -10.92
CA ARG A 352 15.53 25.35 -10.53
C ARG A 352 16.96 24.83 -10.73
N SER A 353 17.20 23.52 -10.57
CA SER A 353 18.52 22.92 -10.78
C SER A 353 18.92 22.95 -12.26
N LYS A 354 17.94 22.85 -13.18
CA LYS A 354 18.15 22.95 -14.63
C LYS A 354 18.16 24.39 -15.15
N GLN A 355 17.40 25.30 -14.52
CA GLN A 355 17.29 26.69 -14.96
C GLN A 355 17.50 27.70 -13.83
N ARG A 356 18.59 28.47 -13.90
CA ARG A 356 19.02 29.36 -12.82
C ARG A 356 18.01 30.45 -12.42
N ARG A 357 17.22 30.95 -13.36
CA ARG A 357 16.26 32.05 -13.14
C ARG A 357 14.82 31.57 -12.98
N PHE A 358 14.61 30.27 -12.74
CA PHE A 358 13.27 29.66 -12.72
C PHE A 358 12.28 30.36 -11.76
N PHE A 359 12.74 30.75 -10.57
CA PHE A 359 11.88 31.44 -9.59
C PHE A 359 11.24 32.75 -10.10
N ASN A 360 11.82 33.39 -11.13
CA ASN A 360 11.29 34.63 -11.69
C ASN A 360 10.20 34.40 -12.75
N LYS A 361 9.96 33.15 -13.18
CA LYS A 361 8.98 32.82 -14.21
C LYS A 361 7.53 32.75 -13.70
N GLY A 362 7.34 32.51 -12.40
CA GLY A 362 6.01 32.36 -11.80
C GLY A 362 5.26 31.08 -12.20
N VAL A 363 5.96 30.11 -12.79
CA VAL A 363 5.41 28.79 -13.14
C VAL A 363 5.26 27.96 -11.88
N LYS A 364 4.08 27.37 -11.67
CA LYS A 364 3.76 26.50 -10.53
C LYS A 364 3.58 25.05 -11.00
N PRO A 365 4.05 24.06 -10.23
CA PRO A 365 3.75 22.66 -10.51
C PRO A 365 2.24 22.38 -10.40
N ASN A 366 1.72 21.51 -11.27
CA ASN A 366 0.33 21.04 -11.21
C ASN A 366 0.15 19.96 -10.12
N ILE A 367 0.13 20.37 -8.85
CA ILE A 367 -0.18 19.49 -7.71
C ILE A 367 -1.54 19.91 -7.13
N CYS A 368 -2.49 18.98 -7.12
CA CYS A 368 -3.81 19.14 -6.53
C CYS A 368 -3.85 18.46 -5.16
N VAL A 369 -3.90 19.26 -4.10
CA VAL A 369 -4.28 18.77 -2.77
C VAL A 369 -5.80 18.69 -2.72
N MET A 370 -6.33 17.54 -2.31
CA MET A 370 -7.77 17.32 -2.20
C MET A 370 -8.31 17.98 -0.94
N GLU A 371 -9.27 18.88 -1.11
CA GLU A 371 -9.88 19.67 -0.05
C GLU A 371 -11.40 19.50 -0.06
N ASN A 372 -11.98 19.50 1.13
CA ASN A 372 -13.42 19.38 1.29
C ASN A 372 -14.12 20.64 0.76
N VAL A 373 -15.20 20.43 0.01
CA VAL A 373 -16.06 21.51 -0.47
C VAL A 373 -17.48 21.26 0.04
N HIS A 374 -17.96 22.12 0.93
CA HIS A 374 -19.29 22.01 1.54
C HIS A 374 -20.17 23.20 1.17
N PHE A 375 -21.37 22.98 0.66
CA PHE A 375 -22.31 24.07 0.35
C PHE A 375 -23.46 24.05 1.34
N ASP A 376 -23.67 25.15 2.08
CA ASP A 376 -24.81 25.26 2.99
C ASP A 376 -26.14 25.31 2.22
N GLU A 377 -27.25 25.11 2.94
CA GLU A 377 -28.58 25.13 2.35
C GLU A 377 -28.89 26.50 1.70
N GLY A 378 -29.11 26.50 0.38
CA GLY A 378 -29.48 27.70 -0.38
C GLY A 378 -28.32 28.43 -1.04
N GLU A 379 -27.09 28.32 -0.53
CA GLU A 379 -25.92 29.05 -1.07
C GLU A 379 -25.65 28.70 -2.54
N LEU A 380 -25.59 27.40 -2.85
CA LEU A 380 -25.35 26.95 -4.22
C LEU A 380 -26.49 27.40 -5.15
N LYS A 381 -27.72 27.46 -4.65
CA LYS A 381 -28.89 27.91 -5.44
C LYS A 381 -28.80 29.40 -5.74
N ASP A 382 -28.46 30.22 -4.75
CA ASP A 382 -28.31 31.68 -4.92
C ASP A 382 -27.16 32.00 -5.88
N TYR A 383 -26.06 31.24 -5.78
CA TYR A 383 -24.95 31.33 -6.71
C TYR A 383 -25.32 30.93 -8.15
N MET A 384 -26.09 29.84 -8.31
CA MET A 384 -26.63 29.43 -9.61
C MET A 384 -27.55 30.49 -10.22
N ASP A 385 -28.36 31.16 -9.40
CA ASP A 385 -29.27 32.23 -9.83
C ASP A 385 -28.50 33.45 -10.32
N PHE A 386 -27.37 33.75 -9.69
CA PHE A 386 -26.48 34.84 -10.08
C PHE A 386 -25.70 34.56 -11.38
N VAL A 387 -25.07 33.39 -11.47
CA VAL A 387 -24.16 33.08 -12.59
C VAL A 387 -24.89 32.57 -13.83
N GLY A 388 -26.05 31.94 -13.64
CA GLY A 388 -26.89 31.37 -14.68
C GLY A 388 -27.13 29.87 -14.48
N ARG A 389 -28.39 29.49 -14.25
CA ARG A 389 -28.79 28.10 -13.96
C ARG A 389 -28.44 27.10 -15.05
N ASP A 390 -28.39 27.53 -16.31
CA ASP A 390 -28.14 26.66 -17.46
C ASP A 390 -26.74 26.02 -17.42
N LEU A 391 -25.79 26.64 -16.70
CA LEU A 391 -24.45 26.09 -16.50
C LEU A 391 -24.45 24.92 -15.50
N PHE A 392 -25.43 24.86 -14.58
CA PHE A 392 -25.45 23.92 -13.45
C PHE A 392 -26.44 22.78 -13.69
N THR A 393 -26.08 21.91 -14.62
CA THR A 393 -26.80 20.64 -14.87
C THR A 393 -26.81 19.74 -13.63
N THR A 394 -27.74 18.79 -13.56
CA THR A 394 -27.80 17.82 -12.45
C THR A 394 -26.46 17.08 -12.24
N PRO A 395 -25.78 16.55 -13.28
CA PRO A 395 -24.46 15.95 -13.12
C PRO A 395 -23.41 16.90 -12.53
N LEU A 396 -23.45 18.19 -12.89
CA LEU A 396 -22.53 19.18 -12.32
C LEU A 396 -22.79 19.39 -10.84
N GLN A 397 -24.05 19.58 -10.45
CA GLN A 397 -24.43 19.73 -9.04
C GLN A 397 -24.04 18.50 -8.22
N THR A 398 -24.20 17.30 -8.78
CA THR A 398 -23.73 16.06 -8.15
C THR A 398 -22.21 16.06 -8.01
N THR A 399 -21.46 16.43 -9.06
CA THR A 399 -20.00 16.53 -9.04
C THR A 399 -19.51 17.50 -7.96
N LEU A 400 -20.14 18.67 -7.82
CA LEU A 400 -19.77 19.66 -6.80
C LEU A 400 -19.90 19.08 -5.38
N ARG A 401 -20.96 18.31 -5.11
CA ARG A 401 -21.19 17.67 -3.80
C ARG A 401 -20.34 16.42 -3.55
N GLN A 402 -19.73 15.82 -4.58
CA GLN A 402 -18.85 14.66 -4.40
C GLN A 402 -17.57 15.00 -3.63
N PHE A 403 -17.21 16.29 -3.53
CA PHE A 403 -16.04 16.77 -2.80
C PHE A 403 -16.33 17.13 -1.34
N GLU A 404 -17.53 16.88 -0.80
CA GLU A 404 -17.83 17.12 0.63
C GLU A 404 -16.96 16.28 1.58
N GLU A 405 -16.43 15.13 1.12
CA GLU A 405 -15.53 14.23 1.86
C GLU A 405 -14.25 13.92 1.04
N ALA A 406 -13.68 14.94 0.40
CA ALA A 406 -12.45 14.81 -0.37
C ALA A 406 -11.26 14.33 0.46
N ASP A 407 -11.19 14.71 1.74
CA ASP A 407 -10.20 14.27 2.72
C ASP A 407 -10.33 12.79 3.17
N ASN A 408 -11.43 12.14 2.80
CA ASN A 408 -11.72 10.74 3.11
C ASN A 408 -11.60 9.84 1.86
N PHE A 409 -12.06 10.34 0.70
CA PHE A 409 -12.07 9.57 -0.55
C PHE A 409 -10.90 9.88 -1.48
N GLY A 410 -10.35 11.09 -1.41
CA GLY A 410 -9.25 11.55 -2.26
C GLY A 410 -9.51 11.34 -3.75
N SER A 411 -8.51 10.85 -4.46
CA SER A 411 -8.57 10.63 -5.91
C SER A 411 -9.46 9.44 -6.35
N LEU A 412 -10.03 8.68 -5.41
CA LEU A 412 -11.05 7.66 -5.70
C LEU A 412 -12.39 8.27 -6.09
N ILE A 413 -12.60 9.58 -5.90
CA ILE A 413 -13.78 10.28 -6.42
C ILE A 413 -13.84 10.12 -7.94
N ARG A 414 -15.01 9.78 -8.46
CA ARG A 414 -15.33 9.70 -9.89
C ARG A 414 -16.34 10.81 -10.24
N PRO A 415 -15.86 11.97 -10.73
CA PRO A 415 -16.73 13.05 -11.18
C PRO A 415 -17.74 12.58 -12.21
N ASP A 416 -19.00 12.98 -12.08
CA ASP A 416 -20.03 12.72 -13.10
C ASP A 416 -19.82 13.61 -14.33
N VAL A 417 -19.14 14.74 -14.15
CA VAL A 417 -18.69 15.65 -15.21
C VAL A 417 -17.17 15.71 -15.22
N THR A 418 -16.57 15.29 -16.33
CA THR A 418 -15.10 15.25 -16.50
C THR A 418 -14.56 16.29 -17.47
N ASP A 419 -15.40 16.89 -18.29
CA ASP A 419 -15.03 17.99 -19.19
C ASP A 419 -15.47 19.31 -18.57
N VAL A 420 -14.57 19.91 -17.79
CA VAL A 420 -14.83 21.11 -16.98
C VAL A 420 -14.00 22.32 -17.42
N ASP A 421 -13.10 22.15 -18.39
CA ASP A 421 -12.15 23.20 -18.81
C ASP A 421 -12.87 24.46 -19.32
N ASP A 422 -13.85 24.28 -20.23
CA ASP A 422 -14.62 25.42 -20.77
C ASP A 422 -15.48 26.08 -19.69
N MET A 423 -16.02 25.29 -18.76
CA MET A 423 -16.80 25.81 -17.63
C MET A 423 -15.93 26.60 -16.66
N LEU A 424 -14.73 26.10 -16.32
CA LEU A 424 -13.75 26.80 -15.49
C LEU A 424 -13.42 28.16 -16.10
N ARG A 425 -13.11 28.22 -17.40
CA ARG A 425 -12.83 29.49 -18.11
C ARG A 425 -13.99 30.47 -18.07
N ILE A 426 -15.22 29.97 -18.29
CA ILE A 426 -16.43 30.82 -18.22
C ILE A 426 -16.61 31.38 -16.83
N LEU A 427 -16.48 30.55 -15.79
CA LEU A 427 -16.68 30.96 -14.39
C LEU A 427 -15.57 31.91 -13.94
N GLU A 428 -14.30 31.64 -14.24
CA GLU A 428 -13.17 32.51 -13.89
C GLU A 428 -13.27 33.90 -14.52
N SER A 429 -13.99 34.05 -15.65
CA SER A 429 -14.26 35.35 -16.27
C SER A 429 -15.35 36.18 -15.59
N LYS A 430 -16.11 35.60 -14.64
CA LYS A 430 -17.21 36.29 -13.95
C LYS A 430 -16.68 37.17 -12.83
N ASN A 431 -17.14 38.42 -12.78
CA ASN A 431 -16.84 39.31 -11.67
C ASN A 431 -17.86 39.13 -10.53
N VAL A 432 -17.42 38.53 -9.42
CA VAL A 432 -18.21 38.29 -8.21
C VAL A 432 -17.77 39.14 -7.02
N SER A 433 -16.77 40.01 -7.21
CA SER A 433 -16.06 40.70 -6.12
C SER A 433 -16.92 41.67 -5.28
N GLU A 434 -18.06 42.12 -5.80
CA GLU A 434 -18.95 43.07 -5.11
C GLU A 434 -19.93 42.38 -4.14
N GLN A 435 -20.01 41.04 -4.12
CA GLN A 435 -20.95 40.29 -3.28
C GLN A 435 -20.21 39.22 -2.46
N LEU A 436 -19.95 39.50 -1.18
CA LEU A 436 -19.10 38.66 -0.31
C LEU A 436 -19.51 37.18 -0.30
N PHE A 437 -20.79 36.88 -0.06
CA PHE A 437 -21.30 35.50 -0.01
C PHE A 437 -21.19 34.77 -1.35
N ILE A 438 -21.62 35.42 -2.45
CA ILE A 438 -21.49 34.87 -3.81
C ILE A 438 -20.02 34.65 -4.17
N SER A 439 -19.12 35.53 -3.74
CA SER A 439 -17.68 35.38 -3.95
C SER A 439 -17.10 34.18 -3.21
N MET A 440 -17.56 33.88 -1.98
CA MET A 440 -17.14 32.69 -1.24
C MET A 440 -17.61 31.42 -1.95
N THR A 441 -18.91 31.32 -2.26
CA THR A 441 -19.46 30.17 -3.00
C THR A 441 -18.81 30.01 -4.38
N HIS A 442 -18.47 31.11 -5.06
CA HIS A 442 -17.75 31.09 -6.33
C HIS A 442 -16.39 30.40 -6.23
N GLN A 443 -15.59 30.74 -5.22
CA GLN A 443 -14.28 30.11 -4.99
C GLN A 443 -14.43 28.61 -4.73
N MET A 444 -15.44 28.23 -3.94
CA MET A 444 -15.73 26.82 -3.62
C MET A 444 -16.14 26.02 -4.86
N VAL A 445 -16.95 26.61 -5.75
CA VAL A 445 -17.30 25.99 -7.04
C VAL A 445 -16.06 25.85 -7.92
N LEU A 446 -15.22 26.89 -8.04
CA LEU A 446 -13.98 26.80 -8.82
C LEU A 446 -13.04 25.72 -8.26
N GLN A 447 -12.91 25.62 -6.94
CA GLN A 447 -12.11 24.60 -6.26
C GLN A 447 -12.62 23.19 -6.59
N ALA A 448 -13.92 22.92 -6.43
CA ALA A 448 -14.51 21.64 -6.78
C ALA A 448 -14.31 21.28 -8.27
N LEU A 449 -14.45 22.25 -9.18
CA LEU A 449 -14.24 22.02 -10.61
C LEU A 449 -12.76 21.77 -10.95
N ARG A 450 -11.82 22.46 -10.31
CA ARG A 450 -10.38 22.17 -10.48
C ARG A 450 -10.05 20.76 -9.99
N GLN A 451 -10.59 20.35 -8.85
CA GLN A 451 -10.42 18.96 -8.36
C GLN A 451 -11.03 17.95 -9.34
N ALA A 452 -12.20 18.25 -9.93
CA ALA A 452 -12.81 17.41 -10.96
C ALA A 452 -11.96 17.32 -12.24
N ASP A 453 -11.32 18.41 -12.65
CA ASP A 453 -10.42 18.44 -13.81
C ASP A 453 -9.23 17.50 -13.63
N TYR A 454 -8.58 17.52 -12.47
CA TYR A 454 -7.49 16.58 -12.15
C TYR A 454 -7.96 15.12 -12.16
N LEU A 455 -9.23 14.89 -11.85
CA LEU A 455 -9.86 13.56 -11.80
C LEU A 455 -10.48 13.11 -13.14
N SER A 456 -10.27 13.88 -14.22
CA SER A 456 -10.75 13.56 -15.56
C SER A 456 -9.87 12.53 -16.30
N SER A 457 -10.45 11.85 -17.29
CA SER A 457 -9.76 10.82 -18.09
C SER A 457 -8.93 11.45 -19.22
N LYS A 458 -7.76 12.01 -18.90
CA LYS A 458 -6.92 12.76 -19.85
C LYS A 458 -5.45 12.36 -19.90
N TYR A 459 -5.04 11.39 -19.08
CA TYR A 459 -3.63 11.06 -18.90
C TYR A 459 -3.17 9.97 -19.86
N HIS A 460 -1.99 10.19 -20.45
CA HIS A 460 -1.32 9.21 -21.32
C HIS A 460 -0.63 8.13 -20.47
N VAL A 461 -0.14 8.55 -19.31
CA VAL A 461 0.50 7.68 -18.33
C VAL A 461 -0.06 8.00 -16.95
N VAL A 462 -0.44 6.98 -16.19
CA VAL A 462 -0.79 7.09 -14.78
C VAL A 462 0.19 6.22 -13.98
N ILE A 463 0.98 6.83 -13.10
CA ILE A 463 1.98 6.14 -12.27
C ILE A 463 1.58 6.26 -10.80
N ALA A 464 1.63 5.19 -10.01
CA ALA A 464 1.24 5.30 -8.59
C ALA A 464 1.88 4.26 -7.67
N ASN A 465 2.14 4.68 -6.43
CA ASN A 465 2.19 3.79 -5.27
C ASN A 465 0.98 4.11 -4.37
N PRO A 466 -0.18 3.48 -4.58
CA PRO A 466 -1.40 3.84 -3.87
C PRO A 466 -1.35 3.44 -2.39
N PRO A 467 -2.26 3.98 -1.56
CA PRO A 467 -2.42 3.59 -0.16
C PRO A 467 -2.83 2.12 0.01
N TYR A 468 -2.28 1.42 1.01
CA TYR A 468 -2.57 0.02 1.32
C TYR A 468 -3.42 -0.09 2.60
N MET A 469 -4.68 -0.52 2.48
CA MET A 469 -5.59 -0.68 3.63
C MET A 469 -6.76 -1.59 3.27
N GLY A 470 -6.78 -2.79 3.86
CA GLY A 470 -7.87 -3.73 3.70
C GLY A 470 -9.17 -3.23 4.34
N GLY A 471 -10.31 -3.77 3.91
CA GLY A 471 -11.65 -3.33 4.37
C GLY A 471 -11.87 -3.35 5.89
N GLY A 472 -11.05 -4.08 6.65
CA GLY A 472 -11.06 -4.04 8.13
C GLY A 472 -10.56 -2.73 8.73
N GLY A 473 -9.74 -1.94 8.01
CA GLY A 473 -9.20 -0.65 8.46
C GLY A 473 -10.07 0.56 8.11
N MET A 474 -10.94 0.43 7.10
CA MET A 474 -11.79 1.52 6.61
C MET A 474 -12.81 1.99 7.65
N ASN A 475 -13.04 3.31 7.71
CA ASN A 475 -14.17 3.91 8.43
C ASN A 475 -15.50 3.60 7.72
N GLU A 476 -16.63 3.88 8.38
CA GLU A 476 -17.95 3.50 7.88
C GLU A 476 -18.31 4.18 6.56
N ARG A 477 -17.99 5.48 6.41
CA ARG A 477 -18.26 6.24 5.17
C ARG A 477 -17.47 5.70 3.99
N LEU A 478 -16.16 5.48 4.15
CA LEU A 478 -15.29 4.89 3.12
C LEU A 478 -15.70 3.45 2.78
N LYS A 479 -16.21 2.70 3.77
CA LYS A 479 -16.71 1.35 3.56
C LYS A 479 -18.03 1.31 2.76
N VAL A 480 -18.92 2.29 2.94
CA VAL A 480 -20.12 2.44 2.11
C VAL A 480 -19.72 2.88 0.71
N PHE A 481 -18.90 3.94 0.60
CA PHE A 481 -18.39 4.44 -0.67
C PHE A 481 -17.71 3.35 -1.51
N SER A 482 -16.84 2.53 -0.92
CA SER A 482 -16.18 1.43 -1.62
C SER A 482 -17.16 0.35 -2.11
N GLN A 483 -18.22 0.06 -1.36
CA GLN A 483 -19.24 -0.90 -1.80
C GLN A 483 -20.04 -0.39 -2.99
N ASP A 484 -20.38 0.89 -2.99
CA ASP A 484 -21.24 1.50 -4.00
C ASP A 484 -20.47 1.83 -5.29
N LYS A 485 -19.25 2.38 -5.14
CA LYS A 485 -18.46 2.88 -6.28
C LYS A 485 -17.43 1.87 -6.79
N TYR A 486 -16.99 0.92 -5.97
CA TYR A 486 -15.91 -0.04 -6.29
C TYR A 486 -16.27 -1.50 -5.92
N PRO A 487 -17.41 -2.04 -6.39
CA PRO A 487 -17.90 -3.35 -5.94
C PRO A 487 -16.94 -4.52 -6.26
N ASN A 488 -16.08 -4.38 -7.26
CA ASN A 488 -15.13 -5.41 -7.69
C ASN A 488 -13.76 -5.36 -7.00
N SER A 489 -13.44 -4.25 -6.34
CA SER A 489 -12.13 -3.99 -5.71
C SER A 489 -12.20 -3.50 -4.26
N ARG A 490 -13.40 -3.36 -3.68
CA ARG A 490 -13.66 -2.93 -2.28
C ARG A 490 -12.91 -3.69 -1.16
N ALA A 491 -12.22 -4.78 -1.49
CA ALA A 491 -11.47 -5.56 -0.52
C ALA A 491 -10.26 -4.78 0.05
N ASP A 492 -9.68 -3.85 -0.72
CA ASP A 492 -8.54 -3.03 -0.30
C ASP A 492 -8.46 -1.70 -1.08
N LEU A 493 -7.92 -0.65 -0.46
CA LEU A 493 -7.66 0.64 -1.11
C LEU A 493 -6.79 0.48 -2.38
N PHE A 494 -5.70 -0.27 -2.32
CA PHE A 494 -4.80 -0.38 -3.49
C PHE A 494 -5.54 -0.94 -4.71
N ALA A 495 -6.49 -1.85 -4.49
CA ALA A 495 -7.26 -2.48 -5.55
C ALA A 495 -8.25 -1.48 -6.17
N MET A 496 -8.88 -0.63 -5.36
CA MET A 496 -9.72 0.46 -5.87
C MET A 496 -8.91 1.45 -6.71
N PHE A 497 -7.67 1.72 -6.31
CA PHE A 497 -6.74 2.54 -7.10
C PHE A 497 -6.34 1.89 -8.43
N ILE A 498 -6.27 0.55 -8.53
CA ILE A 498 -6.04 -0.10 -9.84
C ILE A 498 -7.19 0.21 -10.80
N GLU A 499 -8.44 0.06 -10.34
CA GLU A 499 -9.61 0.44 -11.15
C GLU A 499 -9.63 1.94 -11.44
N ARG A 500 -9.31 2.78 -10.45
CA ARG A 500 -9.35 4.23 -10.62
C ARG A 500 -8.29 4.73 -11.61
N ASN A 501 -7.07 4.20 -11.56
CA ASN A 501 -6.00 4.58 -12.46
C ASN A 501 -6.29 4.16 -13.91
N LEU A 502 -6.99 3.04 -14.09
CA LEU A 502 -7.54 2.66 -15.39
C LEU A 502 -8.57 3.68 -15.89
N ASP A 503 -9.42 4.25 -15.04
CA ASP A 503 -10.38 5.29 -15.45
C ASP A 503 -9.69 6.61 -15.82
N LEU A 504 -8.67 7.02 -15.05
CA LEU A 504 -7.89 8.25 -15.27
C LEU A 504 -7.06 8.20 -16.57
N ALA A 505 -6.57 7.02 -16.94
CA ALA A 505 -5.84 6.82 -18.19
C ALA A 505 -6.77 6.91 -19.40
N ARG A 506 -6.31 7.59 -20.44
CA ARG A 506 -6.98 7.59 -21.75
C ARG A 506 -6.89 6.21 -22.42
N PRO A 507 -7.75 5.89 -23.40
CA PRO A 507 -7.62 4.66 -24.19
C PRO A 507 -6.20 4.49 -24.75
N SER A 508 -5.66 3.27 -24.69
CA SER A 508 -4.27 2.95 -25.06
C SER A 508 -3.17 3.67 -24.23
N GLY A 509 -3.54 4.33 -23.13
CA GLY A 509 -2.59 4.87 -22.16
C GLY A 509 -1.98 3.78 -21.27
N PHE A 510 -0.89 4.12 -20.58
CA PHE A 510 -0.18 3.22 -19.67
C PHE A 510 -0.53 3.51 -18.20
N ILE A 511 -0.68 2.44 -17.42
CA ILE A 511 -0.88 2.46 -15.98
C ILE A 511 0.28 1.70 -15.37
N ALA A 512 1.12 2.35 -14.57
CA ALA A 512 2.26 1.73 -13.91
C ALA A 512 2.11 1.84 -12.39
N MET A 513 2.02 0.72 -11.68
CA MET A 513 1.75 0.75 -10.24
C MET A 513 2.60 -0.25 -9.48
N ILE A 514 2.90 0.07 -8.22
CA ILE A 514 3.33 -0.91 -7.22
C ILE A 514 2.22 -1.12 -6.19
N THR A 515 1.77 -2.37 -6.01
CA THR A 515 0.69 -2.70 -5.08
C THR A 515 1.01 -3.98 -4.30
N MET A 516 0.15 -4.34 -3.33
CA MET A 516 0.21 -5.68 -2.73
C MET A 516 -0.02 -6.76 -3.80
N GLN A 517 0.69 -7.89 -3.72
CA GLN A 517 0.59 -8.98 -4.72
C GLN A 517 -0.70 -9.82 -4.60
N SER A 518 -1.48 -9.62 -3.54
CA SER A 518 -2.64 -10.45 -3.20
C SER A 518 -3.71 -10.46 -4.31
N TRP A 519 -3.82 -9.39 -5.10
CA TRP A 519 -4.75 -9.34 -6.23
C TRP A 519 -4.40 -10.31 -7.37
N MET A 520 -3.17 -10.82 -7.43
CA MET A 520 -2.75 -11.79 -8.43
C MET A 520 -3.45 -13.14 -8.29
N SER A 521 -3.88 -13.54 -7.08
CA SER A 521 -4.41 -14.89 -6.83
C SER A 521 -5.64 -14.97 -5.93
N LEU A 522 -5.82 -14.07 -4.96
CA LEU A 522 -6.94 -14.20 -4.02
C LEU A 522 -8.31 -13.98 -4.70
N SER A 523 -9.32 -14.70 -4.22
CA SER A 523 -10.69 -14.67 -4.75
C SER A 523 -11.40 -13.34 -4.50
N SER A 524 -11.03 -12.61 -3.44
CA SER A 524 -11.56 -11.27 -3.16
C SER A 524 -11.30 -10.26 -4.26
N PHE A 525 -10.31 -10.51 -5.13
CA PHE A 525 -9.92 -9.65 -6.24
C PHE A 525 -10.22 -10.26 -7.62
N GLU A 526 -10.91 -11.41 -7.67
CA GLU A 526 -11.15 -12.15 -8.91
C GLU A 526 -11.88 -11.32 -9.95
N LYS A 527 -12.97 -10.65 -9.58
CA LYS A 527 -13.77 -9.84 -10.51
C LYS A 527 -12.94 -8.72 -11.15
N MET A 528 -12.17 -8.00 -10.33
CA MET A 528 -11.25 -6.96 -10.80
C MET A 528 -10.18 -7.55 -11.72
N ARG A 529 -9.51 -8.64 -11.30
CA ARG A 529 -8.46 -9.31 -12.09
C ARG A 529 -8.96 -9.80 -13.44
N VAL A 530 -10.14 -10.44 -13.49
CA VAL A 530 -10.77 -10.88 -14.73
C VAL A 530 -11.13 -9.70 -15.62
N ASN A 531 -11.62 -8.59 -15.05
CA ASN A 531 -11.91 -7.37 -15.80
C ASN A 531 -10.64 -6.78 -16.46
N ILE A 532 -9.53 -6.75 -15.74
CA ILE A 532 -8.21 -6.34 -16.27
C ILE A 532 -7.82 -7.26 -17.44
N LEU A 533 -7.78 -8.57 -17.23
CA LEU A 533 -7.38 -9.55 -18.25
C LEU A 533 -8.30 -9.61 -19.49
N ASN A 534 -9.51 -9.06 -19.40
CA ASN A 534 -10.46 -9.01 -20.51
C ASN A 534 -10.42 -7.70 -21.30
N ASN A 535 -9.92 -6.61 -20.73
CA ASN A 535 -10.02 -5.29 -21.35
C ASN A 535 -8.67 -4.59 -21.54
N THR A 536 -7.61 -5.11 -20.93
CA THR A 536 -6.29 -4.48 -20.93
C THR A 536 -5.19 -5.52 -21.18
N THR A 537 -3.94 -5.05 -21.32
CA THR A 537 -2.77 -5.90 -21.52
C THR A 537 -1.75 -5.60 -20.42
N ILE A 538 -1.28 -6.64 -19.72
CA ILE A 538 -0.15 -6.48 -18.80
C ILE A 538 1.13 -6.50 -19.65
N ALA A 539 1.76 -5.33 -19.81
CA ALA A 539 2.96 -5.17 -20.62
C ALA A 539 4.19 -5.76 -19.92
N SER A 540 4.32 -5.52 -18.62
CA SER A 540 5.35 -6.13 -17.79
C SER A 540 4.96 -6.20 -16.31
N MET A 541 5.68 -7.03 -15.54
CA MET A 541 5.50 -7.14 -14.09
C MET A 541 6.80 -7.58 -13.40
N ALA A 542 7.26 -6.78 -12.43
CA ALA A 542 8.25 -7.18 -11.44
C ALA A 542 7.53 -7.72 -10.19
N HIS A 543 7.60 -9.03 -9.97
CA HIS A 543 6.97 -9.71 -8.84
C HIS A 543 7.93 -9.76 -7.66
N LEU A 544 7.76 -8.82 -6.72
CA LEU A 544 8.71 -8.56 -5.64
C LEU A 544 8.56 -9.52 -4.46
N GLY A 545 7.33 -9.91 -4.09
CA GLY A 545 7.12 -10.70 -2.88
C GLY A 545 7.34 -9.89 -1.60
N ALA A 546 7.63 -10.57 -0.50
CA ALA A 546 7.93 -9.93 0.78
C ALA A 546 9.24 -9.14 0.74
N ARG A 547 9.43 -8.22 1.69
CA ARG A 547 10.67 -7.43 1.89
C ARG A 547 11.08 -6.64 0.64
N ALA A 548 10.08 -6.13 -0.09
CA ALA A 548 10.29 -5.19 -1.18
C ALA A 548 10.72 -3.79 -0.69
N PHE A 549 10.51 -3.52 0.60
CA PHE A 549 10.87 -2.27 1.27
C PHE A 549 11.64 -2.63 2.55
N ASP A 550 12.92 -2.26 2.63
CA ASP A 550 13.78 -2.48 3.79
C ASP A 550 13.28 -1.68 5.01
N SER A 551 12.55 -0.59 4.75
CA SER A 551 11.92 0.24 5.78
C SER A 551 10.72 -0.41 6.49
N ILE A 552 10.18 -1.51 5.94
CA ILE A 552 9.06 -2.25 6.52
C ILE A 552 9.59 -3.58 7.08
N GLY A 553 9.55 -3.76 8.39
CA GLY A 553 9.98 -5.01 9.03
C GLY A 553 9.02 -6.18 8.77
N GLY A 554 9.59 -7.34 8.43
CA GLY A 554 8.88 -8.63 8.34
C GLY A 554 8.23 -8.92 6.98
N GLU A 555 7.49 -10.03 6.89
CA GLU A 555 6.77 -10.47 5.68
C GLU A 555 5.34 -9.91 5.62
N VAL A 556 5.09 -8.81 6.34
CA VAL A 556 3.76 -8.20 6.49
C VAL A 556 3.24 -7.63 5.17
N VAL A 557 4.13 -7.16 4.31
CA VAL A 557 3.80 -6.59 3.00
C VAL A 557 4.53 -7.38 1.92
N SER A 558 3.75 -7.98 1.02
CA SER A 558 4.27 -8.62 -0.20
C SER A 558 3.73 -7.88 -1.41
N THR A 559 4.61 -7.40 -2.30
CA THR A 559 4.23 -6.50 -3.40
C THR A 559 4.58 -7.02 -4.78
N THR A 560 4.02 -6.33 -5.78
CA THR A 560 4.38 -6.46 -7.18
C THR A 560 4.29 -5.08 -7.83
N ALA A 561 5.24 -4.77 -8.71
CA ALA A 561 5.19 -3.62 -9.59
C ALA A 561 4.84 -4.08 -11.00
N PHE A 562 3.98 -3.35 -11.71
CA PHE A 562 3.50 -3.78 -13.03
C PHE A 562 3.17 -2.58 -13.91
N VAL A 563 3.17 -2.82 -15.22
CA VAL A 563 2.69 -1.89 -16.24
C VAL A 563 1.56 -2.54 -17.03
N ILE A 564 0.42 -1.86 -17.09
CA ILE A 564 -0.76 -2.21 -17.88
C ILE A 564 -0.93 -1.18 -18.99
N GLU A 565 -1.21 -1.64 -20.19
CA GLU A 565 -1.72 -0.81 -21.27
C GLU A 565 -3.25 -0.91 -21.30
N LYS A 566 -3.95 0.23 -21.36
CA LYS A 566 -5.43 0.29 -21.45
C LYS A 566 -5.92 -0.05 -22.87
N GLN A 567 -5.52 -1.21 -23.34
CA GLN A 567 -5.86 -1.79 -24.62
C GLN A 567 -5.67 -3.30 -24.52
N LEU A 568 -6.65 -4.08 -25.01
CA LEU A 568 -6.53 -5.53 -25.05
C LEU A 568 -5.75 -5.98 -26.29
N LYS A 569 -4.66 -6.71 -26.07
CA LYS A 569 -3.83 -7.38 -27.10
C LYS A 569 -3.76 -8.87 -26.77
N PRO A 570 -4.72 -9.70 -27.25
CA PRO A 570 -4.92 -11.08 -26.79
C PRO A 570 -3.79 -12.07 -27.06
N THR A 571 -2.82 -11.70 -27.89
CA THR A 571 -1.65 -12.51 -28.26
C THR A 571 -0.33 -11.89 -27.78
N TYR A 572 -0.38 -10.69 -27.21
CA TYR A 572 0.82 -10.01 -26.72
C TYR A 572 1.37 -10.75 -25.50
N LYS A 573 2.68 -11.00 -25.50
CA LYS A 573 3.39 -11.63 -24.39
C LYS A 573 4.01 -10.56 -23.52
N GLY A 574 3.43 -10.37 -22.33
CA GLY A 574 4.02 -9.53 -21.29
C GLY A 574 5.28 -10.16 -20.72
N ALA A 575 6.22 -9.32 -20.28
CA ALA A 575 7.47 -9.74 -19.66
C ALA A 575 7.35 -9.72 -18.12
N TYR A 576 7.58 -10.86 -17.48
CA TYR A 576 7.44 -11.05 -16.05
C TYR A 576 8.77 -11.43 -15.40
N LEU A 577 9.12 -10.73 -14.33
CA LEU A 577 10.36 -10.91 -13.59
C LEU A 577 10.03 -11.38 -12.17
N ARG A 578 10.47 -12.58 -11.81
CA ARG A 578 10.25 -13.15 -10.47
C ARG A 578 11.40 -12.75 -9.55
N LEU A 579 11.12 -11.93 -8.53
CA LEU A 579 12.12 -11.36 -7.61
C LEU A 579 11.87 -11.76 -6.14
N VAL A 580 10.99 -12.74 -5.94
CA VAL A 580 10.50 -13.14 -4.61
C VAL A 580 11.59 -13.74 -3.72
N ASP A 581 12.67 -14.24 -4.31
CA ASP A 581 13.77 -14.91 -3.59
C ASP A 581 14.77 -13.90 -2.97
N GLY A 582 14.75 -12.63 -3.38
CA GLY A 582 15.60 -11.59 -2.80
C GLY A 582 15.17 -11.22 -1.37
N ALA A 583 16.13 -11.12 -0.45
CA ALA A 583 15.88 -10.85 0.96
C ALA A 583 15.94 -9.36 1.34
N SER A 584 16.35 -8.49 0.43
CA SER A 584 16.46 -7.03 0.60
C SER A 584 16.14 -6.26 -0.69
N GLU A 585 15.94 -4.94 -0.59
CA GLU A 585 15.79 -4.04 -1.74
C GLU A 585 16.94 -4.19 -2.74
N ALA A 586 18.19 -4.26 -2.24
CA ALA A 586 19.39 -4.37 -3.06
C ALA A 586 19.47 -5.72 -3.78
N GLU A 587 19.15 -6.82 -3.10
CA GLU A 587 19.11 -8.15 -3.73
C GLU A 587 18.02 -8.25 -4.79
N LYS A 588 16.84 -7.64 -4.57
CA LYS A 588 15.77 -7.61 -5.57
C LYS A 588 16.14 -6.79 -6.80
N MET A 589 16.83 -5.67 -6.62
CA MET A 589 17.38 -4.87 -7.73
C MET A 589 18.41 -5.68 -8.54
N GLN A 590 19.25 -6.46 -7.87
CA GLN A 590 20.23 -7.32 -8.53
C GLN A 590 19.53 -8.45 -9.31
N LEU A 591 18.56 -9.14 -8.69
CA LEU A 591 17.73 -10.16 -9.36
C LEU A 591 16.97 -9.58 -10.56
N PHE A 592 16.51 -8.32 -10.48
CA PHE A 592 15.86 -7.66 -11.60
C PHE A 592 16.80 -7.63 -12.81
N LYS A 593 18.04 -7.16 -12.61
CA LYS A 593 19.06 -7.08 -13.68
C LYS A 593 19.41 -8.45 -14.23
N GLU A 594 19.52 -9.46 -13.37
CA GLU A 594 19.81 -10.84 -13.80
C GLU A 594 18.67 -11.46 -14.62
N HIS A 595 17.43 -11.24 -14.20
CA HIS A 595 16.25 -11.80 -14.88
C HIS A 595 15.81 -11.00 -16.10
N LEU A 596 16.30 -9.76 -16.29
CA LEU A 596 16.00 -8.92 -17.44
C LEU A 596 16.39 -9.56 -18.78
N GLU A 597 17.47 -10.35 -18.78
CA GLU A 597 17.97 -11.07 -19.96
C GLU A 597 17.03 -12.21 -20.40
N LYS A 598 16.30 -12.80 -19.46
CA LYS A 598 15.43 -13.96 -19.69
C LYS A 598 14.14 -13.87 -18.85
N PRO A 599 13.26 -12.89 -19.16
CA PRO A 599 11.98 -12.78 -18.49
C PRO A 599 11.08 -13.97 -18.83
N TYR A 600 10.11 -14.25 -17.96
CA TYR A 600 8.99 -15.12 -18.32
C TYR A 600 8.07 -14.36 -19.28
N LEU A 601 7.65 -15.01 -20.36
CA LEU A 601 6.84 -14.40 -21.42
C LEU A 601 5.46 -15.05 -21.42
N PHE A 602 4.43 -14.30 -21.04
CA PHE A 602 3.08 -14.81 -20.83
C PHE A 602 2.02 -13.93 -21.44
N CYS A 603 0.97 -14.56 -21.99
CA CYS A 603 -0.16 -13.86 -22.54
C CYS A 603 -1.36 -13.87 -21.58
N SER A 604 -2.17 -12.81 -21.63
CA SER A 604 -3.37 -12.67 -20.81
C SER A 604 -4.40 -13.80 -21.04
N SER A 605 -4.39 -14.39 -22.23
CA SER A 605 -5.27 -15.52 -22.60
C SER A 605 -4.89 -16.82 -21.88
N ASP A 606 -3.64 -17.00 -21.47
CA ASP A 606 -3.19 -18.21 -20.77
C ASP A 606 -3.74 -18.28 -19.34
N TYR A 607 -3.86 -17.14 -18.66
CA TYR A 607 -4.45 -17.10 -17.31
C TYR A 607 -5.92 -17.51 -17.29
N LYS A 608 -6.66 -17.28 -18.40
CA LYS A 608 -8.09 -17.62 -18.50
C LYS A 608 -8.32 -19.14 -18.51
N LYS A 609 -7.29 -19.93 -18.79
CA LYS A 609 -7.34 -21.41 -18.73
C LYS A 609 -7.36 -21.92 -17.28
N ILE A 610 -6.97 -21.10 -16.31
CA ILE A 610 -6.92 -21.47 -14.89
C ILE A 610 -8.17 -20.91 -14.20
N PRO A 611 -8.92 -21.71 -13.40
CA PRO A 611 -10.06 -21.22 -12.62
C PRO A 611 -9.70 -19.97 -11.82
N ASN A 612 -10.62 -19.00 -11.77
CA ASN A 612 -10.46 -17.65 -11.18
C ASN A 612 -9.31 -16.81 -11.76
N SER A 613 -8.68 -17.26 -12.85
CA SER A 613 -7.64 -16.57 -13.62
C SER A 613 -6.51 -15.94 -12.80
N PRO A 614 -5.79 -16.69 -11.93
CA PRO A 614 -4.63 -16.18 -11.23
C PRO A 614 -3.49 -15.81 -12.20
N ILE A 615 -2.74 -14.76 -11.87
CA ILE A 615 -1.53 -14.35 -12.60
C ILE A 615 -0.37 -15.24 -12.15
N ALA A 616 -0.23 -16.39 -12.78
CA ALA A 616 0.77 -17.41 -12.47
C ALA A 616 1.74 -17.61 -13.65
N TYR A 617 2.51 -16.57 -13.99
CA TYR A 617 3.41 -16.53 -15.15
C TYR A 617 4.62 -17.46 -15.06
N TRP A 618 4.87 -18.14 -13.93
CA TRP A 618 5.99 -19.06 -13.77
C TRP A 618 5.62 -20.52 -14.14
N LEU A 619 4.38 -20.75 -14.55
CA LEU A 619 3.89 -22.10 -14.82
C LEU A 619 4.34 -22.60 -16.17
N SER A 620 4.69 -23.89 -16.26
CA SER A 620 4.92 -24.50 -17.57
C SER A 620 3.62 -24.66 -18.32
N GLU A 621 3.68 -24.69 -19.65
CA GLU A 621 2.53 -25.01 -20.51
C GLU A 621 1.88 -26.35 -20.10
N ALA A 622 2.70 -27.35 -19.76
CA ALA A 622 2.22 -28.62 -19.23
C ALA A 622 1.35 -28.45 -17.97
N THR A 623 1.73 -27.54 -17.07
CA THR A 623 0.98 -27.27 -15.83
C THR A 623 -0.33 -26.53 -16.13
N VAL A 624 -0.30 -25.56 -17.03
CA VAL A 624 -1.51 -24.84 -17.47
C VAL A 624 -2.49 -25.81 -18.14
N ASN A 625 -1.99 -26.71 -18.98
CA ASN A 625 -2.81 -27.72 -19.67
C ASN A 625 -3.49 -28.72 -18.72
N LEU A 626 -2.97 -28.93 -17.50
CA LEU A 626 -3.66 -29.74 -16.49
C LEU A 626 -5.05 -29.17 -16.16
N TYR A 627 -5.23 -27.84 -16.21
CA TYR A 627 -6.52 -27.19 -15.99
C TYR A 627 -7.52 -27.37 -17.14
N GLY A 628 -7.11 -27.99 -18.25
CA GLY A 628 -8.03 -28.49 -19.28
C GLY A 628 -8.77 -29.76 -18.86
N ASN A 629 -8.34 -30.44 -17.79
CA ASN A 629 -9.07 -31.58 -17.24
C ASN A 629 -10.32 -31.13 -16.50
N ARG A 630 -11.28 -32.07 -16.37
CA ARG A 630 -12.46 -31.91 -15.52
C ARG A 630 -12.06 -31.68 -14.07
N LEU A 631 -12.86 -30.95 -13.30
CA LEU A 631 -12.54 -30.57 -11.92
C LEU A 631 -12.88 -31.69 -10.93
N ILE A 632 -12.24 -31.68 -9.76
CA ILE A 632 -12.51 -32.65 -8.69
C ILE A 632 -13.99 -32.65 -8.26
N ASN A 633 -14.61 -31.47 -8.17
CA ASN A 633 -16.01 -31.31 -7.76
C ASN A 633 -17.03 -31.90 -8.75
N GLU A 634 -16.60 -32.27 -9.97
CA GLU A 634 -17.45 -32.96 -10.94
C GLU A 634 -17.56 -34.46 -10.66
N PHE A 635 -16.67 -35.03 -9.84
CA PHE A 635 -16.63 -36.46 -9.50
C PHE A 635 -16.72 -36.72 -7.99
N PHE A 636 -16.31 -35.76 -7.16
CA PHE A 636 -16.26 -35.89 -5.71
C PHE A 636 -16.96 -34.73 -5.02
N ASP A 637 -17.64 -35.05 -3.93
CA ASP A 637 -18.29 -34.10 -3.06
C ASP A 637 -17.31 -33.58 -2.00
N THR A 638 -16.87 -32.33 -2.13
CA THR A 638 -16.09 -31.65 -1.07
C THR A 638 -17.03 -30.92 -0.10
N LYS A 639 -17.09 -31.34 1.17
CA LYS A 639 -18.02 -30.78 2.17
C LYS A 639 -17.31 -30.30 3.43
N GLU A 640 -17.80 -29.19 3.97
CA GLU A 640 -17.44 -28.74 5.32
C GLU A 640 -18.25 -29.51 6.35
N GLY A 641 -17.62 -29.88 7.46
CA GLY A 641 -18.25 -30.62 8.53
C GLY A 641 -19.08 -29.76 9.47
N ILE A 642 -19.43 -30.36 10.61
CA ILE A 642 -20.25 -29.72 11.63
C ILE A 642 -19.44 -28.63 12.34
N GLY A 643 -19.92 -27.39 12.29
CA GLY A 643 -19.39 -26.29 13.10
C GLY A 643 -20.08 -26.22 14.46
N THR A 644 -19.43 -26.74 15.49
CA THR A 644 -19.95 -26.75 16.88
C THR A 644 -20.08 -25.35 17.47
N ARG A 645 -19.14 -24.44 17.15
CA ARG A 645 -19.03 -23.05 17.64
C ARG A 645 -18.93 -22.91 19.17
N ASN A 646 -18.72 -24.04 19.87
CA ASN A 646 -18.36 -24.14 21.28
C ASN A 646 -17.78 -25.54 21.56
N ASP A 647 -16.47 -25.68 21.39
CA ASP A 647 -15.79 -26.98 21.54
C ASP A 647 -15.76 -27.45 22.99
N GLU A 648 -15.72 -26.55 23.98
CA GLU A 648 -15.74 -26.91 25.40
C GLU A 648 -17.01 -27.67 25.82
N VAL A 649 -18.11 -27.46 25.08
CA VAL A 649 -19.39 -28.13 25.36
C VAL A 649 -19.59 -29.37 24.49
N PHE A 650 -19.23 -29.30 23.21
CA PHE A 650 -19.62 -30.30 22.21
C PHE A 650 -18.50 -31.23 21.76
N MET A 651 -17.26 -31.01 22.21
CA MET A 651 -16.11 -31.82 21.84
C MET A 651 -15.41 -32.36 23.08
N ARG A 652 -14.95 -33.60 23.02
CA ARG A 652 -14.12 -34.23 24.07
C ARG A 652 -12.95 -34.95 23.43
N MET A 653 -11.89 -35.18 24.18
CA MET A 653 -10.90 -36.18 23.81
C MET A 653 -11.45 -37.57 24.16
N PHE A 654 -11.08 -38.60 23.39
CA PHE A 654 -11.69 -39.93 23.58
C PHE A 654 -11.38 -40.55 24.93
N TRP A 655 -10.25 -40.20 25.55
CA TRP A 655 -9.88 -40.63 26.91
C TRP A 655 -10.66 -39.89 28.02
N GLU A 656 -11.38 -38.82 27.70
CA GLU A 656 -12.23 -38.12 28.68
C GLU A 656 -13.59 -38.79 28.88
N VAL A 657 -13.94 -39.76 28.03
CA VAL A 657 -15.27 -40.39 27.99
C VAL A 657 -15.13 -41.91 28.16
N PRO A 658 -15.94 -42.56 29.02
CA PRO A 658 -15.96 -44.01 29.14
C PRO A 658 -16.29 -44.69 27.79
N LEU A 659 -15.57 -45.76 27.47
CA LEU A 659 -15.68 -46.44 26.16
C LEU A 659 -17.10 -46.91 25.84
N GLU A 660 -17.90 -47.33 26.83
CA GLU A 660 -19.29 -47.75 26.60
C GLU A 660 -20.22 -46.62 26.09
N ASN A 661 -19.81 -45.36 26.23
CA ASN A 661 -20.55 -44.19 25.77
C ASN A 661 -20.10 -43.69 24.39
N ILE A 662 -19.18 -44.40 23.73
CA ILE A 662 -18.59 -44.04 22.45
C ILE A 662 -19.03 -45.03 21.37
N SER A 663 -19.98 -44.63 20.52
CA SER A 663 -20.40 -45.35 19.32
C SER A 663 -21.37 -44.49 18.51
N ARG A 664 -21.67 -44.89 17.28
CA ARG A 664 -22.65 -44.21 16.41
C ARG A 664 -24.05 -44.12 17.04
N ASP A 665 -24.43 -45.09 17.88
CA ASP A 665 -25.72 -45.16 18.58
C ASP A 665 -25.70 -44.49 19.97
N LYS A 666 -24.56 -43.91 20.38
CA LYS A 666 -24.37 -43.28 21.68
C LYS A 666 -24.26 -41.77 21.54
N ARG A 667 -24.18 -41.10 22.69
CA ARG A 667 -24.01 -39.64 22.75
C ARG A 667 -22.72 -39.18 22.08
N TRP A 668 -21.61 -39.87 22.27
CA TRP A 668 -20.31 -39.45 21.76
C TRP A 668 -19.91 -40.27 20.54
N VAL A 669 -19.71 -39.58 19.42
CA VAL A 669 -19.23 -40.20 18.17
C VAL A 669 -17.80 -39.78 17.89
N LEU A 670 -16.99 -40.67 17.32
CA LEU A 670 -15.64 -40.35 16.88
C LEU A 670 -15.68 -39.27 15.79
N THR A 671 -14.80 -38.28 15.85
CA THR A 671 -14.73 -37.21 14.84
C THR A 671 -13.29 -36.74 14.60
N ASP A 672 -13.05 -36.16 13.42
CA ASP A 672 -11.84 -35.36 13.14
C ASP A 672 -12.02 -33.90 13.59
N LYS A 673 -10.89 -33.22 13.86
CA LYS A 673 -10.78 -31.77 14.09
C LYS A 673 -9.41 -31.24 13.65
N ALA A 674 -9.15 -31.26 12.34
CA ALA A 674 -7.97 -30.74 11.63
C ALA A 674 -6.63 -31.42 11.95
N GLY A 675 -6.45 -31.91 13.18
CA GLY A 675 -5.30 -32.67 13.66
C GLY A 675 -3.96 -31.94 13.51
N ASP A 676 -2.89 -32.61 13.94
CA ASP A 676 -1.53 -32.17 13.65
C ASP A 676 -1.17 -32.43 12.17
N THR A 677 -0.03 -31.90 11.73
CA THR A 677 0.48 -32.05 10.36
C THR A 677 0.89 -33.51 10.09
N ARG A 678 -0.04 -34.31 9.56
CA ARG A 678 0.14 -35.74 9.22
C ARG A 678 -0.52 -36.10 7.91
N ARG A 679 0.09 -36.95 7.09
CA ARG A 679 -0.47 -37.48 5.83
C ARG A 679 -0.96 -38.91 5.98
N TRP A 680 -1.74 -39.36 4.99
CA TRP A 680 -2.16 -40.74 4.75
C TRP A 680 -3.20 -41.30 5.71
N TYR A 681 -2.98 -41.20 7.02
CA TYR A 681 -3.93 -41.68 8.03
C TYR A 681 -4.38 -40.55 8.94
N MET A 682 -5.69 -40.49 9.21
CA MET A 682 -6.29 -39.40 10.00
C MET A 682 -5.71 -39.34 11.41
N GLY A 683 -5.61 -40.51 12.06
CA GLY A 683 -5.59 -40.57 13.52
C GLY A 683 -6.87 -39.93 14.11
N PHE A 684 -7.27 -40.29 15.31
CA PHE A 684 -8.36 -39.57 15.96
C PHE A 684 -8.11 -39.45 17.44
N SER A 685 -8.42 -38.27 17.95
CA SER A 685 -8.40 -38.03 19.39
C SER A 685 -9.73 -37.46 19.87
N PHE A 686 -10.60 -37.01 18.95
CA PHE A 686 -11.79 -36.23 19.30
C PHE A 686 -13.09 -37.03 19.20
N LEU A 687 -14.00 -36.66 20.09
CA LEU A 687 -15.40 -37.06 20.14
C LEU A 687 -16.27 -35.82 19.93
N MET A 688 -17.38 -35.99 19.19
CA MET A 688 -18.42 -34.97 19.03
C MET A 688 -19.70 -35.44 19.72
N ASP A 689 -20.37 -34.53 20.42
CA ASP A 689 -21.71 -34.78 20.97
C ASP A 689 -22.72 -34.88 19.82
N TRP A 690 -23.24 -36.08 19.59
CA TRP A 690 -24.25 -36.37 18.58
C TRP A 690 -25.48 -37.07 19.15
N GLU A 691 -25.77 -36.87 20.44
CA GLU A 691 -26.93 -37.46 21.11
C GLU A 691 -28.24 -37.04 20.44
N ASN A 692 -29.17 -37.99 20.30
CA ASN A 692 -30.48 -37.77 19.70
C ASN A 692 -30.38 -37.08 18.32
N ASP A 693 -29.52 -37.63 17.45
CA ASP A 693 -29.22 -37.07 16.12
C ASP A 693 -28.70 -35.61 16.20
N GLY A 694 -27.79 -35.36 17.15
CA GLY A 694 -27.16 -34.06 17.35
C GLY A 694 -28.12 -32.95 17.78
N TYR A 695 -29.22 -33.26 18.49
CA TYR A 695 -30.25 -32.30 18.88
C TYR A 695 -29.67 -31.04 19.55
N ARG A 696 -28.70 -31.21 20.45
CA ARG A 696 -28.09 -30.10 21.19
C ARG A 696 -27.32 -29.17 20.25
N ILE A 697 -26.53 -29.72 19.32
CA ILE A 697 -25.82 -28.93 18.31
C ILE A 697 -26.82 -28.24 17.39
N LYS A 698 -27.84 -28.97 16.89
CA LYS A 698 -28.86 -28.43 15.97
C LYS A 698 -29.72 -27.32 16.58
N ASN A 699 -29.71 -27.17 17.91
CA ASN A 699 -30.47 -26.14 18.63
C ASN A 699 -29.59 -25.18 19.44
N TYR A 700 -28.27 -25.15 19.19
CA TYR A 700 -27.38 -24.23 19.88
C TYR A 700 -27.52 -22.81 19.32
N ARG A 701 -28.18 -21.92 20.07
CA ARG A 701 -28.60 -20.57 19.63
C ARG A 701 -27.89 -19.44 20.38
N ASN A 702 -27.83 -18.29 19.74
CA ASN A 702 -27.45 -17.01 20.36
C ASN A 702 -28.62 -16.45 21.19
N GLU A 703 -28.35 -15.39 21.96
CA GLU A 703 -29.37 -14.68 22.75
C GLU A 703 -30.52 -14.12 21.90
N ASP A 704 -30.23 -13.72 20.65
CA ASP A 704 -31.22 -13.25 19.67
C ASP A 704 -32.06 -14.37 19.02
N GLY A 705 -31.85 -15.63 19.44
CA GLY A 705 -32.53 -16.81 18.91
C GLY A 705 -31.98 -17.36 17.59
N SER A 706 -31.01 -16.68 16.96
CA SER A 706 -30.34 -17.18 15.74
C SER A 706 -29.51 -18.43 16.03
N LEU A 707 -29.43 -19.36 15.07
CA LEU A 707 -28.63 -20.57 15.25
C LEU A 707 -27.13 -20.22 15.24
N ARG A 708 -26.47 -20.48 16.37
CA ARG A 708 -25.05 -20.22 16.57
C ARG A 708 -24.20 -21.29 15.90
N SER A 709 -24.54 -22.56 16.09
CA SER A 709 -23.86 -23.70 15.44
C SER A 709 -24.13 -23.75 13.92
N ARG A 710 -23.38 -24.60 13.22
CA ARG A 710 -23.52 -24.88 11.79
C ARG A 710 -23.62 -26.40 11.54
N PRO A 711 -24.78 -27.03 11.79
CA PRO A 711 -25.00 -28.46 11.60
C PRO A 711 -25.27 -28.80 10.12
N GLN A 712 -24.32 -28.54 9.24
CA GLN A 712 -24.46 -28.76 7.79
C GLN A 712 -23.94 -30.12 7.36
N ASN A 713 -24.35 -30.59 6.18
CA ASN A 713 -23.85 -31.82 5.54
C ASN A 713 -23.95 -33.09 6.40
N THR A 714 -24.95 -33.18 7.28
CA THR A 714 -25.16 -34.33 8.18
C THR A 714 -25.35 -35.66 7.46
N SER A 715 -25.84 -35.65 6.22
CA SER A 715 -25.98 -36.85 5.38
C SER A 715 -24.64 -37.50 4.99
N TYR A 716 -23.52 -36.79 5.16
CA TYR A 716 -22.16 -37.26 4.93
C TYR A 716 -21.45 -37.73 6.20
N LEU A 717 -22.10 -37.60 7.37
CA LEU A 717 -21.58 -38.18 8.60
C LEU A 717 -21.40 -39.69 8.41
N PHE A 718 -20.33 -40.20 9.01
CA PHE A 718 -19.97 -41.61 9.01
C PHE A 718 -19.56 -42.20 7.67
N ARG A 719 -19.63 -41.48 6.55
CA ARG A 719 -19.09 -41.98 5.26
C ARG A 719 -17.56 -41.99 5.25
N GLU A 720 -16.98 -42.88 4.46
CA GLU A 720 -15.54 -42.88 4.16
C GLU A 720 -15.16 -41.65 3.30
N GLY A 721 -13.94 -41.13 3.45
CA GLY A 721 -13.50 -39.97 2.65
C GLY A 721 -12.02 -39.61 2.84
N VAL A 722 -11.63 -38.49 2.23
CA VAL A 722 -10.30 -37.87 2.38
C VAL A 722 -10.45 -36.54 3.12
N THR A 723 -9.89 -36.43 4.31
CA THR A 723 -9.99 -35.25 5.19
C THR A 723 -8.70 -34.45 5.20
N TRP A 724 -8.79 -33.15 5.48
CA TRP A 724 -7.64 -32.26 5.64
C TRP A 724 -7.95 -31.14 6.65
N GLY A 725 -6.90 -30.50 7.18
CA GLY A 725 -7.07 -29.30 7.99
C GLY A 725 -7.40 -28.07 7.13
N LYS A 726 -8.52 -27.39 7.42
CA LYS A 726 -8.97 -26.20 6.67
C LYS A 726 -7.97 -25.05 6.72
N VAL A 727 -7.35 -24.81 7.88
CA VAL A 727 -6.40 -23.71 8.10
C VAL A 727 -5.08 -24.27 8.62
N GLY A 728 -3.97 -23.88 8.00
CA GLY A 728 -2.63 -24.23 8.47
C GLY A 728 -1.54 -23.73 7.54
N THR A 729 -0.40 -23.32 8.09
CA THR A 729 0.75 -22.73 7.37
C THR A 729 1.78 -23.77 6.90
N GLY A 730 1.57 -25.05 7.24
CA GLY A 730 2.44 -26.16 6.85
C GLY A 730 2.08 -26.79 5.50
N MET A 731 2.81 -27.85 5.14
CA MET A 731 2.54 -28.64 3.94
C MET A 731 1.08 -29.14 3.92
N PRO A 732 0.39 -29.11 2.76
CA PRO A 732 -0.92 -29.72 2.63
C PRO A 732 -0.88 -31.20 3.01
N CYS A 733 -1.77 -31.58 3.92
CA CYS A 733 -1.81 -32.91 4.51
C CYS A 733 -3.19 -33.51 4.33
N PHE A 734 -3.30 -34.53 3.48
CA PHE A 734 -4.55 -35.24 3.23
C PHE A 734 -4.48 -36.63 3.85
N ARG A 735 -5.58 -37.01 4.50
CA ARG A 735 -5.66 -38.20 5.34
C ARG A 735 -6.88 -39.02 4.98
N TRP A 736 -6.72 -40.34 4.98
CA TRP A 736 -7.83 -41.26 4.86
C TRP A 736 -8.69 -41.22 6.12
N ARG A 737 -9.99 -41.00 5.94
CA ARG A 737 -11.02 -41.09 6.97
C ARG A 737 -11.86 -42.36 6.72
N PRO A 738 -11.80 -43.36 7.62
CA PRO A 738 -12.61 -44.56 7.49
C PRO A 738 -14.12 -44.27 7.61
N GLU A 739 -14.95 -45.22 7.17
CA GLU A 739 -16.36 -45.24 7.54
C GLU A 739 -16.50 -45.35 9.06
N GLY A 740 -17.42 -44.62 9.70
CA GLY A 740 -17.57 -44.64 11.16
C GLY A 740 -17.48 -43.32 11.88
N TYR A 741 -16.94 -42.31 11.20
CA TYR A 741 -16.50 -41.08 11.83
C TYR A 741 -17.38 -39.88 11.43
N GLY A 742 -17.66 -39.02 12.41
CA GLY A 742 -18.10 -37.66 12.17
C GLY A 742 -16.98 -36.79 11.60
N PHE A 743 -17.32 -35.56 11.22
CA PHE A 743 -16.33 -34.59 10.75
C PHE A 743 -16.76 -33.16 11.10
N ASN A 744 -15.77 -32.34 11.44
CA ASN A 744 -15.92 -30.97 11.94
C ASN A 744 -15.63 -29.95 10.82
N ASP A 745 -16.07 -28.69 10.98
CA ASP A 745 -15.81 -27.63 9.99
C ASP A 745 -14.32 -27.26 9.84
N ALA A 746 -13.50 -27.52 10.86
CA ALA A 746 -12.04 -27.42 10.77
C ALA A 746 -11.40 -28.59 9.99
N ALA A 747 -12.13 -29.68 9.78
CA ALA A 747 -11.72 -30.89 9.06
C ALA A 747 -12.63 -31.19 7.85
N PRO A 748 -12.64 -30.34 6.79
CA PRO A 748 -13.42 -30.63 5.60
C PRO A 748 -13.02 -31.98 4.99
N THR A 749 -13.98 -32.63 4.34
CA THR A 749 -13.78 -33.96 3.78
C THR A 749 -14.30 -34.02 2.34
N LEU A 750 -13.57 -34.77 1.52
CA LEU A 750 -13.91 -35.13 0.15
C LEU A 750 -14.50 -36.55 0.14
N PHE A 751 -15.63 -36.71 -0.53
CA PHE A 751 -16.41 -37.95 -0.62
C PHE A 751 -16.60 -38.36 -2.07
N GLY A 752 -16.61 -39.66 -2.37
CA GLY A 752 -16.89 -40.19 -3.71
C GLY A 752 -16.48 -41.64 -3.85
N SER A 753 -16.48 -42.16 -5.08
CA SER A 753 -15.93 -43.48 -5.39
C SER A 753 -14.39 -43.45 -5.42
N ASP A 754 -13.73 -44.54 -5.02
CA ASP A 754 -12.26 -44.68 -5.08
C ASP A 754 -11.46 -43.64 -4.25
N VAL A 755 -11.90 -43.34 -3.02
CA VAL A 755 -11.24 -42.37 -2.12
C VAL A 755 -9.76 -42.64 -1.88
N GLN A 756 -9.31 -43.89 -1.97
CA GLN A 756 -7.89 -44.27 -1.83
C GLN A 756 -7.03 -43.72 -2.97
N LYS A 757 -7.52 -43.78 -4.22
CA LYS A 757 -6.82 -43.21 -5.38
C LYS A 757 -6.76 -41.69 -5.28
N MET A 758 -7.86 -41.09 -4.85
CA MET A 758 -7.92 -39.65 -4.61
C MET A 758 -6.93 -39.24 -3.50
N LEU A 759 -6.84 -39.98 -2.40
CA LEU A 759 -5.86 -39.73 -1.34
C LEU A 759 -4.43 -39.65 -1.89
N ALA A 760 -4.06 -40.58 -2.76
CA ALA A 760 -2.75 -40.59 -3.41
C ALA A 760 -2.52 -39.35 -4.28
N GLN A 761 -3.50 -39.02 -5.13
CA GLN A 761 -3.46 -37.81 -5.95
C GLN A 761 -3.28 -36.56 -5.08
N MET A 762 -4.05 -36.44 -4.00
CA MET A 762 -4.04 -35.27 -3.11
C MET A 762 -2.74 -35.09 -2.34
N ASN A 763 -2.01 -36.16 -2.04
CA ASN A 763 -0.69 -36.10 -1.38
C ASN A 763 0.48 -35.99 -2.37
N SER A 764 0.23 -35.93 -3.67
CA SER A 764 1.27 -35.82 -4.71
C SER A 764 1.90 -34.43 -4.79
N LYS A 765 3.14 -34.37 -5.32
CA LYS A 765 3.84 -33.11 -5.62
C LYS A 765 3.08 -32.22 -6.63
N VAL A 766 2.30 -32.84 -7.53
CA VAL A 766 1.50 -32.13 -8.54
C VAL A 766 0.34 -31.38 -7.89
N VAL A 767 -0.42 -32.02 -6.99
CA VAL A 767 -1.52 -31.33 -6.28
C VAL A 767 -0.99 -30.24 -5.38
N ARG A 768 0.18 -30.42 -4.75
CA ARG A 768 0.85 -29.35 -4.00
C ARG A 768 1.10 -28.12 -4.88
N LEU A 769 1.69 -28.30 -6.07
CA LEU A 769 1.89 -27.22 -7.02
C LEU A 769 0.58 -26.53 -7.41
N LEU A 770 -0.49 -27.31 -7.68
CA LEU A 770 -1.81 -26.78 -8.05
C LEU A 770 -2.48 -25.98 -6.92
N LEU A 771 -2.26 -26.38 -5.65
CA LEU A 771 -2.71 -25.63 -4.48
C LEU A 771 -1.94 -24.31 -4.30
N ASP A 772 -0.64 -24.33 -4.53
CA ASP A 772 0.23 -23.15 -4.42
C ASP A 772 -0.18 -22.08 -5.44
N ILE A 773 -0.49 -22.48 -6.68
CA ILE A 773 -1.00 -21.59 -7.75
C ILE A 773 -2.26 -20.83 -7.33
N ARG A 774 -3.14 -21.52 -6.59
CA ARG A 774 -4.45 -21.00 -6.19
C ARG A 774 -4.40 -20.11 -4.94
N GLY A 775 -3.22 -19.93 -4.33
CA GLY A 775 -3.08 -19.20 -3.07
C GLY A 775 -3.72 -19.90 -1.87
N GLY A 776 -3.98 -21.21 -1.99
CA GLY A 776 -4.66 -22.03 -0.98
C GLY A 776 -3.77 -22.56 0.14
N THR A 777 -2.52 -22.08 0.26
CA THR A 777 -1.53 -22.67 1.18
C THR A 777 -1.92 -22.53 2.64
N ILE A 778 -2.59 -21.43 3.01
CA ILE A 778 -3.04 -21.18 4.40
C ILE A 778 -4.47 -21.65 4.63
N ASN A 779 -5.41 -21.30 3.75
CA ASN A 779 -6.83 -21.63 3.89
C ASN A 779 -7.30 -22.53 2.73
N LYS A 780 -7.43 -23.82 3.00
CA LYS A 780 -7.79 -24.89 2.06
C LYS A 780 -9.29 -25.15 2.17
N THR A 781 -10.11 -24.25 1.64
CA THR A 781 -11.57 -24.43 1.65
C THR A 781 -12.00 -25.56 0.71
N THR A 782 -13.23 -26.05 0.87
CA THR A 782 -13.80 -27.06 -0.03
C THR A 782 -13.81 -26.59 -1.48
N GLY A 783 -14.10 -25.31 -1.74
CA GLY A 783 -14.04 -24.73 -3.08
C GLY A 783 -12.64 -24.79 -3.69
N VAL A 784 -11.59 -24.47 -2.91
CA VAL A 784 -10.20 -24.56 -3.39
C VAL A 784 -9.84 -25.98 -3.81
N ILE A 785 -10.21 -26.99 -3.01
CA ILE A 785 -9.94 -28.40 -3.35
C ILE A 785 -10.79 -28.87 -4.53
N GLY A 786 -12.09 -28.56 -4.51
CA GLY A 786 -13.03 -29.01 -5.54
C GLY A 786 -12.74 -28.44 -6.93
N GLU A 787 -12.15 -27.25 -7.01
CA GLU A 787 -11.78 -26.59 -8.27
C GLU A 787 -10.38 -26.95 -8.77
N LEU A 788 -9.70 -27.92 -8.15
CA LEU A 788 -8.48 -28.48 -8.72
C LEU A 788 -8.79 -29.41 -9.90
N PRO A 789 -7.88 -29.52 -10.88
CA PRO A 789 -7.98 -30.53 -11.92
C PRO A 789 -8.01 -31.95 -11.36
N PHE A 790 -8.99 -32.74 -11.80
CA PHE A 790 -8.99 -34.17 -11.61
C PHE A 790 -7.96 -34.79 -12.56
N LEU A 791 -7.01 -35.54 -12.01
CA LEU A 791 -5.97 -36.20 -12.76
C LEU A 791 -6.35 -37.68 -12.86
N PRO A 792 -7.01 -38.11 -13.95
CA PRO A 792 -7.47 -39.48 -14.06
C PRO A 792 -6.24 -40.40 -14.08
N ILE A 793 -6.10 -41.21 -13.04
CA ILE A 793 -5.05 -42.22 -12.96
C ILE A 793 -5.58 -43.46 -13.70
N GLU A 794 -5.59 -43.40 -15.03
CA GLU A 794 -6.22 -44.43 -15.88
C GLU A 794 -5.41 -45.75 -15.94
N HIS A 795 -4.17 -45.79 -15.45
CA HIS A 795 -3.32 -46.99 -15.43
C HIS A 795 -2.78 -47.25 -14.01
N PHE A 796 -3.63 -47.79 -13.14
CA PHE A 796 -3.17 -48.47 -11.94
C PHE A 796 -2.63 -49.85 -12.33
N ALA A 797 -1.31 -49.99 -12.42
CA ALA A 797 -0.69 -51.29 -12.20
C ALA A 797 -0.91 -51.68 -10.73
N ASP A 798 -1.07 -52.98 -10.45
CA ASP A 798 -1.30 -53.52 -9.08
C ASP A 798 -0.27 -53.01 -8.06
N GLU A 799 0.95 -52.70 -8.51
CA GLU A 799 2.04 -52.12 -7.73
C GLU A 799 1.68 -50.78 -7.07
N ARG A 800 0.90 -49.89 -7.72
CA ARG A 800 0.55 -48.58 -7.14
C ARG A 800 -0.55 -48.64 -6.08
N ASN A 801 -1.49 -49.60 -6.18
CA ASN A 801 -2.44 -49.84 -5.08
C ASN A 801 -1.72 -50.35 -3.83
N SER A 802 -0.63 -51.12 -4.02
CA SER A 802 0.25 -51.54 -2.93
C SER A 802 0.95 -50.35 -2.28
N ILE A 803 1.43 -49.36 -3.04
CA ILE A 803 2.07 -48.14 -2.50
C ILE A 803 1.11 -47.36 -1.59
N ILE A 804 -0.12 -47.08 -2.05
CA ILE A 804 -1.11 -46.32 -1.25
C ILE A 804 -1.40 -47.04 0.07
N THR A 805 -1.62 -48.35 -0.01
CA THR A 805 -1.91 -49.19 1.16
C THR A 805 -0.74 -49.15 2.14
N ARG A 806 0.51 -49.29 1.66
CA ARG A 806 1.72 -49.19 2.49
C ARG A 806 1.87 -47.81 3.12
N CYS A 807 1.59 -46.72 2.41
CA CYS A 807 1.61 -45.38 3.01
C CYS A 807 0.58 -45.24 4.15
N VAL A 808 -0.66 -45.69 3.92
CA VAL A 808 -1.71 -45.62 4.95
C VAL A 808 -1.38 -46.52 6.14
N ASP A 809 -0.90 -47.74 5.90
CA ASP A 809 -0.58 -48.70 6.96
C ASP A 809 0.64 -48.26 7.78
N THR A 810 1.69 -47.75 7.13
CA THR A 810 2.85 -47.18 7.83
C THR A 810 2.46 -45.98 8.67
N ALA A 811 1.63 -45.07 8.11
CA ALA A 811 1.14 -43.91 8.86
C ALA A 811 0.21 -44.30 10.01
N ARG A 812 -0.56 -45.39 9.88
CA ARG A 812 -1.40 -45.94 10.95
C ARG A 812 -0.55 -46.58 12.04
N TYR A 813 0.39 -47.44 11.67
CA TYR A 813 1.31 -48.09 12.62
C TYR A 813 2.07 -47.06 13.46
N ASP A 814 2.57 -45.98 12.84
CA ASP A 814 3.20 -44.89 13.58
C ASP A 814 2.22 -44.22 14.58
N TRP A 815 0.97 -44.00 14.19
CA TRP A 815 -0.05 -43.39 15.08
C TRP A 815 -0.37 -44.30 16.27
N ASP A 816 -0.56 -45.58 16.01
CA ASP A 816 -0.90 -46.59 17.02
C ASP A 816 0.28 -46.93 17.94
N SER A 817 1.47 -46.39 17.68
CA SER A 817 2.64 -46.51 18.55
C SER A 817 2.63 -45.54 19.75
N PHE A 818 1.69 -44.59 19.79
CA PHE A 818 1.54 -43.60 20.86
C PHE A 818 0.30 -43.88 21.72
N GLU A 819 0.41 -43.62 23.03
CA GLU A 819 -0.66 -43.83 24.02
C GLU A 819 -1.93 -43.01 23.78
N THR A 820 -1.85 -41.99 22.93
CA THR A 820 -2.98 -41.17 22.48
C THR A 820 -3.77 -41.81 21.35
N SER A 821 -3.34 -42.96 20.81
CA SER A 821 -4.18 -43.76 19.92
C SER A 821 -5.11 -44.68 20.70
N ARG A 822 -6.33 -44.86 20.19
CA ARG A 822 -7.27 -45.86 20.70
C ARG A 822 -6.75 -47.29 20.52
N ASP A 823 -6.00 -47.52 19.44
CA ASP A 823 -5.50 -48.85 19.08
C ASP A 823 -4.08 -49.08 19.62
N PHE A 824 -3.62 -48.25 20.55
CA PHE A 824 -2.34 -48.42 21.24
C PHE A 824 -2.30 -49.73 22.04
N THR A 825 -1.41 -50.63 21.64
CA THR A 825 -1.25 -51.93 22.32
C THR A 825 -0.09 -51.95 23.32
N GLY A 826 0.88 -51.03 23.22
CA GLY A 826 2.02 -50.98 24.11
C GLY A 826 3.22 -50.20 23.55
N LEU A 827 4.17 -49.86 24.43
CA LEU A 827 5.34 -49.06 24.05
C LEU A 827 6.24 -49.82 23.07
N PRO A 828 6.64 -49.22 21.93
CA PRO A 828 7.52 -49.87 20.95
C PRO A 828 8.84 -50.35 21.56
N LEU A 829 9.37 -49.66 22.56
CA LEU A 829 10.61 -50.05 23.26
C LEU A 829 10.51 -51.41 23.98
N LEU A 830 9.29 -51.85 24.30
CA LEU A 830 9.02 -53.13 24.96
C LEU A 830 8.66 -54.24 23.97
N ASN A 831 8.53 -53.94 22.67
CA ASN A 831 8.21 -54.93 21.66
C ASN A 831 9.36 -55.97 21.56
N PRO A 832 9.06 -57.28 21.68
CA PRO A 832 10.05 -58.36 21.56
C PRO A 832 10.97 -58.25 20.35
N ASP A 833 10.48 -57.72 19.23
CA ASP A 833 11.24 -57.57 17.99
C ASP A 833 12.44 -56.62 18.13
N TYR A 834 12.36 -55.63 19.04
CA TYR A 834 13.44 -54.67 19.30
C TYR A 834 14.23 -54.98 20.56
N ARG A 835 13.87 -56.03 21.31
CA ARG A 835 14.55 -56.39 22.57
C ARG A 835 16.03 -56.67 22.34
N GLN A 836 16.88 -56.11 23.19
CA GLN A 836 18.32 -56.34 23.21
C GLN A 836 18.81 -56.53 24.65
N LEU A 837 20.07 -56.93 24.82
CA LEU A 837 20.67 -57.16 26.15
C LEU A 837 20.72 -55.90 27.04
N THR A 838 20.72 -54.71 26.45
CA THR A 838 20.72 -53.44 27.18
C THR A 838 19.67 -52.49 26.64
N LEU A 839 19.17 -51.60 27.49
CA LEU A 839 18.21 -50.55 27.10
C LEU A 839 18.76 -49.68 25.95
N LYS A 840 20.06 -49.32 26.02
CA LYS A 840 20.74 -48.57 24.97
C LYS A 840 20.70 -49.29 23.62
N ALA A 841 21.00 -50.59 23.60
CA ALA A 841 20.96 -51.38 22.38
C ALA A 841 19.53 -51.53 21.83
N ALA A 842 18.53 -51.72 22.70
CA ALA A 842 17.13 -51.83 22.29
C ALA A 842 16.64 -50.52 21.67
N TYR A 843 16.96 -49.39 22.31
CA TYR A 843 16.67 -48.06 21.77
C TYR A 843 17.38 -47.80 20.43
N HIS A 844 18.64 -48.21 20.27
CA HIS A 844 19.34 -48.08 18.99
C HIS A 844 18.68 -48.90 17.88
N LYS A 845 18.25 -50.13 18.16
CA LYS A 845 17.54 -50.98 17.18
C LYS A 845 16.19 -50.37 16.79
N LEU A 846 15.42 -49.89 17.78
CA LEU A 846 14.16 -49.20 17.55
C LEU A 846 14.35 -47.91 16.72
N ARG A 847 15.38 -47.12 17.04
CA ARG A 847 15.71 -45.90 16.28
C ARG A 847 16.11 -46.20 14.84
N ALA A 848 16.82 -47.31 14.59
CA ALA A 848 17.13 -47.75 13.24
C ALA A 848 15.84 -48.11 12.47
N HIS A 849 14.93 -48.87 13.10
CA HIS A 849 13.64 -49.19 12.51
C HIS A 849 12.81 -47.93 12.17
N TRP A 850 12.73 -46.94 13.08
CA TRP A 850 12.05 -45.67 12.78
C TRP A 850 12.67 -44.91 11.61
N ARG A 851 14.01 -44.97 11.48
CA ARG A 851 14.71 -44.37 10.34
C ARG A 851 14.35 -45.10 9.04
N ASP A 852 14.34 -46.43 9.05
CA ASP A 852 14.00 -47.24 7.87
C ASP A 852 12.56 -46.98 7.44
N MET A 853 11.63 -46.95 8.39
CA MET A 853 10.22 -46.59 8.16
C MET A 853 10.07 -45.18 7.56
N THR A 854 10.86 -44.21 8.02
CA THR A 854 10.85 -42.84 7.49
C THR A 854 11.38 -42.79 6.05
N LEU A 855 12.45 -43.53 5.76
CA LEU A 855 13.04 -43.61 4.42
C LEU A 855 12.11 -44.34 3.44
N GLU A 856 11.44 -45.41 3.89
CA GLU A 856 10.43 -46.13 3.11
C GLU A 856 9.25 -45.22 2.79
N MET A 857 8.71 -44.49 3.78
CA MET A 857 7.66 -43.50 3.52
C MET A 857 8.10 -42.45 2.51
N GLN A 858 9.32 -41.92 2.64
CA GLN A 858 9.85 -40.95 1.68
C GLN A 858 9.91 -41.52 0.26
N GLN A 859 10.40 -42.75 0.09
CA GLN A 859 10.44 -43.43 -1.20
C GLN A 859 9.04 -43.60 -1.79
N LEU A 860 8.09 -44.10 -1.00
CA LEU A 860 6.71 -44.33 -1.44
C LEU A 860 5.97 -43.03 -1.83
N GLU A 861 6.35 -41.89 -1.24
CA GLU A 861 5.78 -40.58 -1.60
C GLU A 861 6.46 -39.93 -2.82
N GLU A 862 7.63 -40.42 -3.21
CA GLU A 862 8.36 -39.98 -4.39
C GLU A 862 7.96 -40.76 -5.66
N GLU A 863 7.60 -42.04 -5.51
CA GLU A 863 7.00 -42.93 -6.53
C GLU A 863 5.55 -42.55 -6.89
#